data_AF-V9FRV2-F1
#
_entry.id   AF-V9FRV2-F1
#
_cell.length_a   1.000
_cell.length_b   1.000
_cell.length_c   1.000
_cell.angle_alpha   90.00
_cell.angle_beta   90.00
_cell.angle_gamma   90.00
#
_symmetry.space_group_name_H-M   'P 1'
#
loop_
_entity.id
_entity.type
_entity.pdbx_description
1 polymer ?
#
loop_
_entity_poly.entity_id
_entity_poly.type
_entity_poly.pdbx_seq_one_letter_code
_entity_poly.pdbx_strand_id
1 'polypeptide(L)'
;MAMFSARGLNNFISELRACTSREEEQKRVDKELGKIRQKFTQTTSNSGLGSGGPALQSYDRKKYAWKLIYIYMLGYDVDFGHVQIISLVSGTKYSEKCLGYLGCSILLKASDELMTLVINSIRNDLKSREASSQCLALCCVANLGGADLSETMGPDVAGLLTSSSSIAHVRKKAALCARRLLPDNPELLPVEDMENRLNDLMGETHLGVVTSAASLLQTSLSLHPTAFRSLIEPCIQRLNALVTHKNCPRDYMYYNTPCPWLQVKLLRILQQFHANGALDADSADGRLNNMLNETLHRVLARTPPGKSAKNNAAYSVLIEAVNLVIARGKPGGDTESPAYKLREQAVALLARFISVTEPNIRYVGLDSMYRMVRLDGDGTSVKQHQETVLFSLKDADPSVRRRALDLLFAMCDASNAQEIVGELVNYLAVAERTVSTVPTAGPASGIREEIVLKAAILAEKYARDLRWYVDTVLQLLTIAGSEVPDAVWHRVVQIVTNREELQRYAAEQMFKAMEPRYVDETTTKFGAYVLGEFGYLLCDDASMSGTRQFEVLHQHYTDASVPTKGVLLTAFVKMDNLYEELRSTVHGVLAKAASNMNLEIQQRACEYLALRQLCQSSPNGEEVLRAVLEPMPVFPENRESGLIVRLRNQQKAAAGGDGAVLPEEGATSPRAQTRVSEQPAADTAVDLLSLDEPVAPKTSSAFAMAGQDALRGPNPASTDLGDIFGGSSGGKPVGLDASLTPQIAVWARNLMLNPQGVLVENDVLQIGAKHEYRGSQGRINLFYGNKTTDTLNGFSVQLETGNHFRAQADELPSQLAGKQQAKQQIMIEAMAPFTEPPTMTVNFSRNGTSYSYRVALPCQATTFMEPVVVNEEAFLQRWNALEGQDREQQEVVSATSKLDPTQVREWLSTNLKFAMIDGLDSQASGSLSCASTFRTGAVGPNGDKLSVGCLVRLEASDGNAYRIRVRAVHRDVSVATKNCLKMLLQV
;
A
#
# COMPACT_ATOMS: atom_id res chain seq x y z
N MET A 1 37.79 -7.37 -15.51
CA MET A 1 36.45 -7.65 -16.09
C MET A 1 36.60 -8.19 -17.51
N ALA A 2 37.12 -9.40 -17.68
CA ALA A 2 37.21 -10.07 -18.98
C ALA A 2 36.86 -11.55 -18.82
N MET A 3 35.75 -11.84 -18.12
CA MET A 3 35.26 -13.21 -17.97
C MET A 3 34.10 -13.42 -18.94
N PHE A 4 34.36 -14.25 -19.96
CA PHE A 4 33.39 -14.84 -20.88
C PHE A 4 32.85 -13.93 -22.00
N SER A 5 33.62 -13.79 -23.09
CA SER A 5 33.08 -13.35 -24.39
C SER A 5 32.31 -14.50 -25.06
N ALA A 6 31.14 -14.84 -24.52
CA ALA A 6 30.21 -15.70 -25.25
C ALA A 6 29.63 -14.90 -26.41
N ARG A 7 30.23 -15.02 -27.61
CA ARG A 7 29.69 -14.43 -28.86
C ARG A 7 28.18 -14.71 -29.01
N GLY A 8 27.72 -15.90 -28.60
CA GLY A 8 26.31 -16.27 -28.65
C GLY A 8 25.39 -15.62 -27.61
N LEU A 9 25.90 -15.07 -26.51
CA LEU A 9 25.12 -14.22 -25.58
C LEU A 9 25.09 -12.79 -26.11
N ASN A 10 26.24 -12.26 -26.54
CA ASN A 10 26.32 -10.92 -27.11
C ASN A 10 25.42 -10.77 -28.34
N ASN A 11 25.41 -11.76 -29.24
CA ASN A 11 24.50 -11.75 -30.39
C ASN A 11 23.03 -11.77 -29.96
N PHE A 12 22.68 -12.56 -28.94
CA PHE A 12 21.31 -12.58 -28.42
C PHE A 12 20.91 -11.24 -27.80
N ILE A 13 21.80 -10.60 -27.03
CA ILE A 13 21.57 -9.26 -26.46
C ILE A 13 21.43 -8.22 -27.56
N SER A 14 22.28 -8.27 -28.60
CA SER A 14 22.19 -7.36 -29.76
C SER A 14 20.89 -7.55 -30.53
N GLU A 15 20.43 -8.78 -30.71
CA GLU A 15 19.15 -9.09 -31.35
C GLU A 15 17.96 -8.60 -30.52
N LEU A 16 17.99 -8.73 -29.19
CA LEU A 16 16.94 -8.20 -28.32
C LEU A 16 16.90 -6.66 -28.31
N ARG A 17 18.07 -6.00 -28.33
CA ARG A 17 18.16 -4.54 -28.45
C ARG A 17 17.70 -4.02 -29.82
N ALA A 18 17.68 -4.86 -30.84
CA ALA A 18 17.21 -4.51 -32.17
C ALA A 18 15.68 -4.67 -32.32
N CYS A 19 15.00 -5.29 -31.34
CA CYS A 19 13.53 -5.37 -31.32
C CYS A 19 12.94 -3.99 -31.05
N THR A 20 11.89 -3.64 -31.79
CA THR A 20 11.21 -2.33 -31.68
C THR A 20 9.94 -2.40 -30.84
N SER A 21 9.36 -3.59 -30.70
CA SER A 21 8.14 -3.86 -29.93
C SER A 21 8.36 -4.94 -28.86
N ARG A 22 7.66 -4.80 -27.73
CA ARG A 22 7.66 -5.77 -26.63
C ARG A 22 7.15 -7.15 -27.07
N GLU A 23 6.26 -7.21 -28.08
CA GLU A 23 5.77 -8.48 -28.64
C GLU A 23 6.84 -9.20 -29.48
N GLU A 24 7.69 -8.46 -30.20
CA GLU A 24 8.81 -9.02 -30.95
C GLU A 24 9.88 -9.56 -30.02
N GLU A 25 10.14 -8.82 -28.93
CA GLU A 25 11.04 -9.24 -27.86
C GLU A 25 10.56 -10.56 -27.23
N GLN A 26 9.28 -10.65 -26.86
CA GLN A 26 8.70 -11.85 -26.26
C GLN A 26 8.80 -13.06 -27.22
N LYS A 27 8.41 -12.91 -28.50
CA LYS A 27 8.56 -13.98 -29.51
C LYS A 27 10.01 -14.43 -29.67
N ARG A 28 10.97 -13.50 -29.60
CA ARG A 28 12.40 -13.81 -29.72
C ARG A 28 12.92 -14.57 -28.49
N VAL A 29 12.47 -14.19 -27.29
CA VAL A 29 12.76 -14.86 -26.02
C VAL A 29 12.19 -16.27 -26.02
N ASP A 30 10.93 -16.47 -26.39
CA ASP A 30 10.28 -17.78 -26.46
C ASP A 30 11.02 -18.71 -27.44
N LYS A 31 11.47 -18.18 -28.58
CA LYS A 31 12.28 -18.92 -29.54
C LYS A 31 13.64 -19.35 -28.97
N GLU A 32 14.30 -18.53 -28.16
CA GLU A 32 15.52 -18.97 -27.46
C GLU A 32 15.22 -19.97 -26.34
N LEU A 33 14.19 -19.75 -25.53
CA LEU A 33 13.79 -20.69 -24.47
C LEU A 33 13.49 -22.07 -25.06
N GLY A 34 12.79 -22.13 -26.19
CA GLY A 34 12.55 -23.37 -26.94
C GLY A 34 13.84 -24.07 -27.39
N LYS A 35 14.83 -23.31 -27.91
CA LYS A 35 16.15 -23.87 -28.29
C LYS A 35 16.91 -24.41 -27.08
N ILE A 36 16.90 -23.66 -25.97
CA ILE A 36 17.60 -24.08 -24.74
C ILE A 36 16.96 -25.34 -24.18
N ARG A 37 15.62 -25.39 -24.13
CA ARG A 37 14.86 -26.57 -23.69
C ARG A 37 15.19 -27.79 -24.54
N GLN A 38 15.17 -27.66 -25.87
CA GLN A 38 15.53 -28.76 -26.78
C GLN A 38 16.95 -29.28 -26.52
N LYS A 39 17.93 -28.38 -26.29
CA LYS A 39 19.32 -28.77 -26.02
C LYS A 39 19.50 -29.45 -24.65
N PHE A 40 18.72 -29.05 -23.65
CA PHE A 40 18.73 -29.70 -22.34
C PHE A 40 18.02 -31.07 -22.37
N THR A 41 16.90 -31.20 -23.09
CA THR A 41 16.15 -32.47 -23.21
C THR A 41 16.88 -33.53 -24.04
N GLN A 42 17.56 -33.14 -25.14
CA GLN A 42 18.36 -34.06 -25.99
C GLN A 42 19.49 -34.78 -25.22
N THR A 43 19.81 -34.32 -24.01
CA THR A 43 20.90 -34.86 -23.19
C THR A 43 20.39 -35.83 -22.13
N THR A 44 19.16 -35.63 -21.64
CA THR A 44 18.53 -36.53 -20.66
C THR A 44 18.08 -37.84 -21.32
N SER A 45 17.67 -37.83 -22.60
CA SER A 45 17.22 -39.03 -23.33
C SER A 45 18.33 -40.03 -23.66
N ASN A 46 19.60 -39.64 -23.59
CA ASN A 46 20.74 -40.47 -23.99
C ASN A 46 21.52 -41.07 -22.80
N SER A 47 21.06 -40.89 -21.56
CA SER A 47 21.67 -41.52 -20.38
C SER A 47 21.08 -42.88 -20.02
N GLY A 48 20.08 -43.37 -20.77
CA GLY A 48 19.54 -44.72 -20.67
C GLY A 48 20.22 -45.65 -21.67
N LEU A 49 21.07 -46.54 -21.17
CA LEU A 49 21.62 -47.73 -21.84
C LEU A 49 22.47 -47.49 -23.12
N GLY A 50 23.80 -47.54 -22.94
CA GLY A 50 24.70 -48.14 -23.93
C GLY A 50 24.89 -47.45 -25.28
N SER A 51 25.26 -46.17 -25.32
CA SER A 51 25.96 -45.58 -26.47
C SER A 51 26.63 -44.26 -26.06
N GLY A 52 27.95 -44.16 -26.30
CA GLY A 52 28.78 -43.01 -25.94
C GLY A 52 28.49 -41.76 -26.78
N GLY A 53 27.36 -41.10 -26.53
CA GLY A 53 27.11 -39.73 -27.01
C GLY A 53 27.78 -38.68 -26.10
N PRO A 54 28.28 -37.55 -26.64
CA PRO A 54 29.02 -36.58 -25.86
C PRO A 54 28.09 -35.87 -24.86
N ALA A 55 28.41 -36.00 -23.57
CA ALA A 55 27.81 -35.17 -22.52
C ALA A 55 27.92 -33.69 -22.90
N LEU A 56 26.90 -32.87 -22.61
CA LEU A 56 26.91 -31.43 -22.93
C LEU A 56 28.25 -30.83 -22.51
N GLN A 57 29.01 -30.28 -23.46
CA GLN A 57 30.33 -29.73 -23.19
C GLN A 57 30.18 -28.59 -22.17
N SER A 58 31.10 -28.50 -21.21
CA SER A 58 31.01 -27.49 -20.14
C SER A 58 30.89 -26.05 -20.66
N TYR A 59 31.45 -25.78 -21.84
CA TYR A 59 31.32 -24.50 -22.53
C TYR A 59 29.86 -24.18 -22.93
N ASP A 60 29.14 -25.15 -23.48
CA ASP A 60 27.75 -24.98 -23.91
C ASP A 60 26.80 -24.83 -22.71
N ARG A 61 27.04 -25.57 -21.62
CA ARG A 61 26.29 -25.39 -20.36
C ARG A 61 26.42 -23.97 -19.83
N LYS A 62 27.64 -23.42 -19.81
CA LYS A 62 27.88 -22.02 -19.42
C LYS A 62 27.15 -21.03 -20.31
N LYS A 63 27.22 -21.22 -21.63
CA LYS A 63 26.55 -20.35 -22.60
C LYS A 63 25.04 -20.32 -22.38
N TYR A 64 24.40 -21.46 -22.19
CA TYR A 64 22.95 -21.53 -21.98
C TYR A 64 22.53 -21.04 -20.59
N ALA A 65 23.30 -21.33 -19.54
CA ALA A 65 23.04 -20.81 -18.20
C ALA A 65 23.11 -19.27 -18.15
N TRP A 66 24.08 -18.65 -18.82
CA TRP A 66 24.13 -17.18 -18.94
C TRP A 66 22.91 -16.60 -19.66
N LYS A 67 22.40 -17.28 -20.70
CA LYS A 67 21.18 -16.85 -21.39
C LYS A 67 19.95 -16.96 -20.50
N LEU A 68 19.82 -18.04 -19.72
CA LEU A 68 18.70 -18.21 -18.79
C LEU A 68 18.70 -17.14 -17.68
N ILE A 69 19.88 -16.86 -17.08
CA ILE A 69 20.00 -15.79 -16.08
C ILE A 69 19.64 -14.43 -16.69
N TYR A 70 20.08 -14.16 -17.92
CA TYR A 70 19.77 -12.90 -18.60
C TYR A 70 18.26 -12.78 -18.92
N ILE A 71 17.62 -13.85 -19.38
CA ILE A 71 16.17 -13.88 -19.63
C ILE A 71 15.39 -13.65 -18.33
N TYR A 72 15.83 -14.26 -17.24
CA TYR A 72 15.24 -14.03 -15.92
C TYR A 72 15.42 -12.59 -15.43
N MET A 73 16.60 -11.99 -15.64
CA MET A 73 16.84 -10.57 -15.31
C MET A 73 15.98 -9.60 -16.13
N LEU A 74 15.51 -9.99 -17.31
CA LEU A 74 14.54 -9.22 -18.10
C LEU A 74 13.10 -9.30 -17.56
N GLY A 75 12.84 -10.18 -16.58
CA GLY A 75 11.52 -10.38 -15.98
C GLY A 75 10.67 -11.45 -16.65
N TYR A 76 11.29 -12.36 -17.41
CA TYR A 76 10.61 -13.56 -17.94
C TYR A 76 10.81 -14.75 -17.00
N ASP A 77 9.76 -15.53 -16.78
CA ASP A 77 9.80 -16.71 -15.92
C ASP A 77 10.60 -17.86 -16.56
N VAL A 78 11.44 -18.53 -15.76
CA VAL A 78 12.32 -19.62 -16.19
C VAL A 78 12.16 -20.81 -15.25
N ASP A 79 11.38 -21.81 -15.64
CA ASP A 79 11.06 -22.99 -14.80
C ASP A 79 11.97 -24.21 -15.04
N PHE A 80 12.97 -24.08 -15.93
CA PHE A 80 13.82 -25.20 -16.34
C PHE A 80 15.29 -24.76 -16.45
N GLY A 81 16.21 -25.70 -16.28
CA GLY A 81 17.65 -25.42 -16.29
C GLY A 81 18.30 -25.41 -14.91
N HIS A 82 17.52 -25.47 -13.82
CA HIS A 82 18.03 -25.43 -12.45
C HIS A 82 19.03 -26.55 -12.16
N VAL A 83 18.74 -27.79 -12.56
CA VAL A 83 19.64 -28.95 -12.35
C VAL A 83 20.96 -28.77 -13.10
N GLN A 84 20.92 -28.24 -14.32
CA GLN A 84 22.12 -27.99 -15.13
C GLN A 84 22.98 -26.88 -14.51
N ILE A 85 22.36 -25.87 -13.88
CA ILE A 85 23.05 -24.80 -13.15
C ILE A 85 23.67 -25.34 -11.86
N ILE A 86 22.96 -26.19 -11.12
CA ILE A 86 23.48 -26.85 -9.90
C ILE A 86 24.68 -27.74 -10.25
N SER A 87 24.64 -28.46 -11.39
CA SER A 87 25.79 -29.23 -11.88
C SER A 87 27.02 -28.37 -12.21
N LEU A 88 26.87 -27.06 -12.45
CA LEU A 88 28.02 -26.16 -12.66
C LEU A 88 28.70 -25.78 -11.34
N VAL A 89 27.98 -25.87 -10.21
CA VAL A 89 28.51 -25.60 -8.87
C VAL A 89 29.57 -26.64 -8.48
N SER A 90 29.36 -27.90 -8.87
CA SER A 90 30.33 -28.99 -8.64
C SER A 90 31.49 -29.02 -9.66
N GLY A 91 31.54 -28.07 -10.60
CA GLY A 91 32.61 -27.98 -11.59
C GLY A 91 33.95 -27.57 -10.96
N THR A 92 35.07 -28.04 -11.52
CA THR A 92 36.42 -27.73 -10.98
C THR A 92 36.94 -26.35 -11.37
N LYS A 93 36.37 -25.74 -12.43
CA LYS A 93 36.83 -24.42 -12.92
C LYS A 93 36.10 -23.30 -12.19
N TYR A 94 36.85 -22.28 -11.75
CA TYR A 94 36.29 -21.07 -11.15
C TYR A 94 35.18 -20.43 -12.00
N SER A 95 35.35 -20.37 -13.33
CA SER A 95 34.33 -19.80 -14.24
C SER A 95 32.99 -20.54 -14.21
N GLU A 96 33.00 -21.84 -13.90
CA GLU A 96 31.81 -22.70 -13.85
C GLU A 96 31.14 -22.55 -12.49
N LYS A 97 31.92 -22.64 -11.40
CA LYS A 97 31.44 -22.38 -10.05
C LYS A 97 30.83 -20.99 -9.90
N CYS A 98 31.52 -19.96 -10.42
CA CYS A 98 31.03 -18.59 -10.34
C CYS A 98 29.66 -18.42 -11.02
N LEU A 99 29.46 -19.06 -12.18
CA LEU A 99 28.18 -19.03 -12.88
C LEU A 99 27.11 -19.88 -12.18
N GLY A 100 27.50 -21.06 -11.68
CA GLY A 100 26.61 -21.94 -10.91
C GLY A 100 26.09 -21.23 -9.66
N TYR A 101 26.98 -20.68 -8.83
CA TYR A 101 26.61 -19.94 -7.62
C TYR A 101 25.81 -18.67 -7.92
N LEU A 102 26.13 -17.93 -8.99
CA LEU A 102 25.33 -16.79 -9.42
C LEU A 102 23.92 -17.21 -9.84
N GLY A 103 23.82 -18.26 -10.66
CA GLY A 103 22.54 -18.81 -11.11
C GLY A 103 21.70 -19.34 -9.95
N CYS A 104 22.30 -20.07 -9.00
CA CYS A 104 21.64 -20.50 -7.78
C CYS A 104 21.12 -19.32 -6.95
N SER A 105 21.90 -18.25 -6.81
CA SER A 105 21.47 -17.07 -6.02
C SER A 105 20.35 -16.23 -6.64
N ILE A 106 20.07 -16.40 -7.93
CA ILE A 106 19.06 -15.63 -8.66
C ILE A 106 17.81 -16.49 -8.94
N LEU A 107 18.00 -17.75 -9.30
CA LEU A 107 16.95 -18.62 -9.82
C LEU A 107 16.37 -19.61 -8.80
N LEU A 108 17.04 -19.84 -7.67
CA LEU A 108 16.56 -20.75 -6.63
C LEU A 108 16.05 -19.98 -5.43
N LYS A 109 14.95 -20.46 -4.84
CA LYS A 109 14.48 -20.04 -3.52
C LYS A 109 14.96 -21.05 -2.47
N ALA A 110 15.14 -20.59 -1.23
CA ALA A 110 15.62 -21.44 -0.13
C ALA A 110 14.68 -22.63 0.18
N SER A 111 13.41 -22.56 -0.21
CA SER A 111 12.38 -23.59 -0.01
C SER A 111 12.40 -24.74 -1.03
N ASP A 112 13.20 -24.65 -2.09
CA ASP A 112 13.18 -25.66 -3.16
C ASP A 112 13.89 -26.96 -2.71
N GLU A 113 13.32 -28.13 -3.00
CA GLU A 113 13.93 -29.43 -2.68
C GLU A 113 15.33 -29.62 -3.28
N LEU A 114 15.59 -28.93 -4.41
CA LEU A 114 16.88 -28.89 -5.08
C LEU A 114 17.99 -28.24 -4.22
N MET A 115 17.62 -27.52 -3.16
CA MET A 115 18.57 -26.83 -2.30
C MET A 115 19.45 -27.78 -1.50
N THR A 116 18.94 -28.96 -1.14
CA THR A 116 19.70 -30.01 -0.46
C THR A 116 20.97 -30.41 -1.23
N LEU A 117 20.91 -30.44 -2.58
CA LEU A 117 22.05 -30.75 -3.42
C LEU A 117 23.10 -29.63 -3.42
N VAL A 118 22.64 -28.38 -3.39
CA VAL A 118 23.52 -27.20 -3.37
C VAL A 118 24.18 -27.05 -2.01
N ILE A 119 23.46 -27.32 -0.91
CA ILE A 119 23.99 -27.26 0.47
C ILE A 119 25.23 -28.16 0.63
N ASN A 120 25.17 -29.39 0.12
CA ASN A 120 26.31 -30.31 0.17
C ASN A 120 27.51 -29.81 -0.64
N SER A 121 27.27 -29.20 -1.80
CA SER A 121 28.34 -28.61 -2.63
C SER A 121 28.93 -27.34 -1.99
N ILE A 122 28.10 -26.48 -1.39
CA ILE A 122 28.52 -25.30 -0.64
C ILE A 122 29.42 -25.73 0.52
N ARG A 123 29.00 -26.71 1.32
CA ARG A 123 29.78 -27.20 2.47
C ARG A 123 31.17 -27.70 2.06
N ASN A 124 31.25 -28.46 0.97
CA ASN A 124 32.52 -28.94 0.43
C ASN A 124 33.43 -27.79 -0.01
N ASP A 125 32.86 -26.75 -0.63
CA ASP A 125 33.61 -25.57 -1.05
C ASP A 125 34.04 -24.67 0.12
N LEU A 126 33.24 -24.60 1.20
CA LEU A 126 33.63 -23.90 2.44
C LEU A 126 34.83 -24.58 3.12
N LYS A 127 34.87 -25.92 3.11
CA LYS A 127 35.97 -26.72 3.66
C LYS A 127 37.19 -26.81 2.73
N SER A 128 37.06 -26.36 1.48
CA SER A 128 38.16 -26.36 0.51
C SER A 128 39.28 -25.40 0.92
N ARG A 129 40.51 -25.65 0.46
CA ARG A 129 41.67 -24.75 0.70
C ARG A 129 41.69 -23.53 -0.21
N GLU A 130 40.80 -23.46 -1.20
CA GLU A 130 40.78 -22.37 -2.18
C GLU A 130 39.92 -21.19 -1.71
N ALA A 131 40.58 -20.08 -1.38
CA ALA A 131 39.91 -18.85 -0.93
C ALA A 131 38.85 -18.32 -1.91
N SER A 132 39.05 -18.50 -3.22
CA SER A 132 38.10 -18.07 -4.26
C SER A 132 36.81 -18.87 -4.22
N SER A 133 36.90 -20.19 -4.05
CA SER A 133 35.75 -21.11 -3.94
C SER A 133 34.98 -20.85 -2.63
N GLN A 134 35.70 -20.66 -1.51
CA GLN A 134 35.12 -20.26 -0.23
C GLN A 134 34.37 -18.93 -0.33
N CYS A 135 34.93 -17.90 -1.00
CA CYS A 135 34.27 -16.61 -1.15
C CYS A 135 32.98 -16.70 -1.98
N LEU A 136 32.95 -17.51 -3.04
CA LEU A 136 31.75 -17.72 -3.85
C LEU A 136 30.66 -18.43 -3.04
N ALA A 137 31.03 -19.49 -2.32
CA ALA A 137 30.12 -20.23 -1.44
C ALA A 137 29.54 -19.31 -0.35
N LEU A 138 30.37 -18.51 0.33
CA LEU A 138 29.91 -17.54 1.34
C LEU A 138 28.98 -16.46 0.76
N CYS A 139 29.23 -15.98 -0.46
CA CYS A 139 28.34 -15.02 -1.11
C CYS A 139 27.00 -15.66 -1.50
N CYS A 140 27.02 -16.92 -1.95
CA CYS A 140 25.81 -17.68 -2.24
C CYS A 140 24.96 -17.84 -0.97
N VAL A 141 25.57 -18.32 0.12
CA VAL A 141 24.87 -18.49 1.41
C VAL A 141 24.25 -17.18 1.90
N ALA A 142 24.99 -16.06 1.82
CA ALA A 142 24.51 -14.76 2.24
C ALA A 142 23.35 -14.21 1.39
N ASN A 143 23.22 -14.66 0.13
CA ASN A 143 22.17 -14.23 -0.79
C ASN A 143 20.92 -15.12 -0.73
N LEU A 144 21.08 -16.43 -0.52
CA LEU A 144 19.95 -17.36 -0.42
C LEU A 144 19.24 -17.25 0.93
N GLY A 145 19.99 -17.18 2.04
CA GLY A 145 19.42 -17.21 3.39
C GLY A 145 18.63 -18.48 3.70
N GLY A 146 17.88 -18.46 4.81
CA GLY A 146 16.99 -19.56 5.20
C GLY A 146 17.44 -20.29 6.47
N ALA A 147 16.46 -20.80 7.23
CA ALA A 147 16.68 -21.49 8.51
C ALA A 147 17.54 -22.75 8.33
N ASP A 148 17.20 -23.61 7.36
CA ASP A 148 17.93 -24.86 7.11
C ASP A 148 19.39 -24.62 6.70
N LEU A 149 19.62 -23.60 5.87
CA LEU A 149 20.95 -23.23 5.40
C LEU A 149 21.80 -22.62 6.51
N SER A 150 21.19 -21.77 7.35
CA SER A 150 21.88 -21.15 8.48
C SER A 150 22.23 -22.17 9.55
N GLU A 151 21.34 -23.10 9.90
CA GLU A 151 21.64 -24.19 10.85
C GLU A 151 22.78 -25.07 10.33
N THR A 152 22.72 -25.46 9.05
CA THR A 152 23.66 -26.43 8.48
C THR A 152 25.04 -25.81 8.20
N MET A 153 25.12 -24.55 7.76
CA MET A 153 26.38 -23.87 7.36
C MET A 153 26.94 -22.97 8.45
N GLY A 154 26.15 -22.60 9.45
CA GLY A 154 26.53 -21.79 10.61
C GLY A 154 27.89 -22.08 11.24
N PRO A 155 28.14 -23.31 11.70
CA PRO A 155 29.40 -23.65 12.37
C PRO A 155 30.60 -23.57 11.42
N ASP A 156 30.42 -23.90 10.14
CA ASP A 156 31.47 -23.79 9.12
C ASP A 156 31.82 -22.31 8.86
N VAL A 157 30.82 -21.42 8.81
CA VAL A 157 31.03 -19.96 8.66
C VAL A 157 31.70 -19.36 9.90
N ALA A 158 31.28 -19.78 11.10
CA ALA A 158 31.89 -19.36 12.37
C ALA A 158 33.36 -19.80 12.49
N GLY A 159 33.69 -21.01 12.04
CA GLY A 159 35.06 -21.51 12.00
C GLY A 159 35.96 -20.73 11.02
N LEU A 160 35.42 -20.37 9.85
CA LEU A 160 36.14 -19.54 8.87
C LEU A 160 36.38 -18.10 9.34
N LEU A 161 35.58 -17.61 10.29
CA LEU A 161 35.74 -16.29 10.87
C LEU A 161 36.96 -16.21 11.81
N THR A 162 37.26 -17.29 12.54
CA THR A 162 38.33 -17.33 13.56
C THR A 162 39.61 -18.00 13.12
N SER A 163 39.58 -18.79 12.05
CA SER A 163 40.76 -19.52 11.61
C SER A 163 41.87 -18.55 11.20
N SER A 164 43.02 -18.60 11.87
CA SER A 164 44.21 -17.81 11.54
C SER A 164 44.82 -18.16 10.19
N SER A 165 44.46 -19.31 9.62
CA SER A 165 44.84 -19.73 8.26
C SER A 165 44.01 -19.08 7.16
N SER A 166 42.92 -18.38 7.51
CA SER A 166 42.02 -17.77 6.54
C SER A 166 42.52 -16.39 6.07
N ILE A 167 42.47 -16.17 4.76
CA ILE A 167 42.90 -14.90 4.14
C ILE A 167 41.91 -13.79 4.52
N ALA A 168 42.39 -12.55 4.69
CA ALA A 168 41.57 -11.38 5.02
C ALA A 168 40.30 -11.22 4.16
N HIS A 169 40.35 -11.56 2.87
CA HIS A 169 39.18 -11.50 1.98
C HIS A 169 38.08 -12.52 2.33
N VAL A 170 38.47 -13.71 2.80
CA VAL A 170 37.54 -14.77 3.25
C VAL A 170 36.88 -14.32 4.55
N ARG A 171 37.66 -13.85 5.53
CA ARG A 171 37.13 -13.33 6.81
C ARG A 171 36.16 -12.17 6.63
N LYS A 172 36.48 -11.24 5.71
CA LYS A 172 35.57 -10.14 5.33
C LYS A 172 34.20 -10.65 4.85
N LYS A 173 34.18 -11.72 4.04
CA LYS A 173 32.97 -12.32 3.48
C LYS A 173 32.24 -13.19 4.50
N ALA A 174 32.99 -13.94 5.32
CA ALA A 174 32.45 -14.75 6.41
C ALA A 174 31.73 -13.88 7.43
N ALA A 175 32.31 -12.74 7.84
CA ALA A 175 31.67 -11.79 8.76
C ALA A 175 30.34 -11.22 8.20
N LEU A 176 30.28 -10.91 6.90
CA LEU A 176 29.05 -10.43 6.26
C LEU A 176 28.00 -11.53 6.08
N CYS A 177 28.44 -12.77 5.84
CA CYS A 177 27.59 -13.95 5.80
C CYS A 177 26.99 -14.21 7.18
N ALA A 178 27.83 -14.29 8.22
CA ALA A 178 27.40 -14.42 9.61
C ALA A 178 26.38 -13.33 10.00
N ARG A 179 26.63 -12.06 9.63
CA ARG A 179 25.68 -10.96 9.87
C ARG A 179 24.31 -11.19 9.20
N ARG A 180 24.26 -11.86 8.06
CA ARG A 180 22.99 -12.18 7.37
C ARG A 180 22.28 -13.37 7.98
N LEU A 181 23.00 -14.36 8.50
CA LEU A 181 22.43 -15.56 9.12
C LEU A 181 21.98 -15.33 10.57
N LEU A 182 22.54 -14.34 11.25
CA LEU A 182 22.29 -14.08 12.68
C LEU A 182 20.83 -13.70 13.01
N PRO A 183 20.11 -12.89 12.21
CA PRO A 183 18.69 -12.61 12.45
C PRO A 183 17.79 -13.84 12.27
N ASP A 184 18.15 -14.75 11.36
CA ASP A 184 17.36 -15.95 11.07
C ASP A 184 17.55 -17.02 12.17
N ASN A 185 18.75 -17.13 12.72
CA ASN A 185 19.10 -18.04 13.81
C ASN A 185 20.02 -17.34 14.83
N PRO A 186 19.46 -16.75 15.90
CA PRO A 186 20.24 -16.05 16.93
C PRO A 186 21.18 -16.96 17.73
N GLU A 187 20.89 -18.26 17.80
CA GLU A 187 21.68 -19.27 18.54
C GLU A 187 22.97 -19.71 17.78
N LEU A 188 23.18 -19.22 16.56
CA LEU A 188 24.32 -19.60 15.70
C LEU A 188 25.68 -19.33 16.32
N LEU A 189 25.78 -18.28 17.14
CA LEU A 189 27.01 -17.81 17.78
C LEU A 189 26.71 -17.42 19.23
N PRO A 190 27.22 -18.17 20.23
CA PRO A 190 27.11 -17.79 21.62
C PRO A 190 27.70 -16.40 21.87
N VAL A 191 27.09 -15.62 22.75
CA VAL A 191 27.43 -14.21 23.00
C VAL A 191 28.89 -14.05 23.47
N GLU A 192 29.37 -14.92 24.36
CA GLU A 192 30.74 -14.88 24.90
C GLU A 192 31.81 -15.16 23.83
N ASP A 193 31.57 -16.19 23.01
CA ASP A 193 32.41 -16.52 21.86
C ASP A 193 32.42 -15.37 20.85
N MET A 194 31.28 -14.75 20.61
CA MET A 194 31.15 -13.64 19.67
C MET A 194 31.88 -12.38 20.16
N GLU A 195 31.87 -12.09 21.46
CA GLU A 195 32.57 -10.93 22.04
C GLU A 195 34.09 -11.04 21.88
N ASN A 196 34.67 -12.20 22.21
CA ASN A 196 36.10 -12.48 22.03
C ASN A 196 36.49 -12.41 20.54
N ARG A 197 35.70 -13.05 19.67
CA ARG A 197 35.94 -13.07 18.22
C ARG A 197 35.85 -11.69 17.60
N LEU A 198 34.87 -10.89 18.00
CA LEU A 198 34.73 -9.51 17.52
C LEU A 198 35.87 -8.64 18.03
N ASN A 199 36.37 -8.84 19.24
CA ASN A 199 37.52 -8.09 19.76
C ASN A 199 38.77 -8.34 18.92
N ASP A 200 39.06 -9.60 18.62
CA ASP A 200 40.18 -10.01 17.75
C ASP A 200 40.05 -9.45 16.33
N LEU A 201 38.86 -9.54 15.73
CA LEU A 201 38.57 -9.03 14.38
C LEU A 201 38.63 -7.51 14.31
N MET A 202 38.14 -6.83 15.35
CA MET A 202 38.29 -5.40 15.48
C MET A 202 39.77 -5.07 15.58
N GLY A 203 40.57 -5.87 16.29
CA GLY A 203 42.03 -5.85 16.43
C GLY A 203 42.87 -5.81 15.14
N GLU A 204 42.34 -6.24 14.01
CA GLU A 204 43.12 -6.47 12.79
C GLU A 204 43.70 -5.21 12.11
N THR A 205 44.76 -5.44 11.33
CA THR A 205 45.43 -4.43 10.48
C THR A 205 44.65 -4.13 9.20
N HIS A 206 43.92 -5.11 8.65
CA HIS A 206 43.13 -4.94 7.44
C HIS A 206 41.79 -4.26 7.73
N LEU A 207 41.69 -2.96 7.42
CA LEU A 207 40.49 -2.14 7.63
C LEU A 207 39.23 -2.69 6.94
N GLY A 208 39.39 -3.46 5.86
CA GLY A 208 38.28 -4.15 5.19
C GLY A 208 37.60 -5.21 6.06
N VAL A 209 38.37 -5.94 6.89
CA VAL A 209 37.84 -6.93 7.84
C VAL A 209 37.15 -6.21 8.99
N VAL A 210 37.80 -5.18 9.55
CA VAL A 210 37.23 -4.32 10.60
C VAL A 210 35.87 -3.72 10.18
N THR A 211 35.73 -3.30 8.92
CA THR A 211 34.44 -2.76 8.41
C THR A 211 33.33 -3.82 8.39
N SER A 212 33.66 -5.05 8.02
CA SER A 212 32.71 -6.17 8.07
C SER A 212 32.40 -6.60 9.50
N ALA A 213 33.41 -6.65 10.37
CA ALA A 213 33.26 -6.96 11.80
C ALA A 213 32.40 -5.92 12.51
N ALA A 214 32.61 -4.62 12.23
CA ALA A 214 31.74 -3.55 12.71
C ALA A 214 30.29 -3.73 12.24
N SER A 215 30.08 -4.21 11.01
CA SER A 215 28.72 -4.47 10.52
C SER A 215 28.09 -5.69 11.20
N LEU A 216 28.88 -6.71 11.55
CA LEU A 216 28.44 -7.84 12.35
C LEU A 216 28.05 -7.37 13.76
N LEU A 217 28.93 -6.62 14.43
CA LEU A 217 28.69 -6.02 15.75
C LEU A 217 27.41 -5.19 15.79
N GLN A 218 27.17 -4.34 14.77
CA GLN A 218 25.96 -3.54 14.68
C GLN A 218 24.67 -4.39 14.68
N THR A 219 24.69 -5.54 13.98
CA THR A 219 23.54 -6.47 13.97
C THR A 219 23.46 -7.28 15.25
N SER A 220 24.60 -7.68 15.84
CA SER A 220 24.64 -8.36 17.13
C SER A 220 24.08 -7.48 18.26
N LEU A 221 24.37 -6.18 18.25
CA LEU A 221 23.83 -5.21 19.22
C LEU A 221 22.33 -4.99 19.09
N SER A 222 21.77 -5.09 17.87
CA SER A 222 20.31 -5.03 17.69
C SER A 222 19.58 -6.27 18.23
N LEU A 223 20.25 -7.42 18.30
CA LEU A 223 19.68 -8.67 18.80
C LEU A 223 19.89 -8.83 20.32
N HIS A 224 21.04 -8.40 20.83
CA HIS A 224 21.39 -8.44 22.25
C HIS A 224 21.81 -7.05 22.75
N PRO A 225 20.85 -6.19 23.15
CA PRO A 225 21.12 -4.79 23.51
C PRO A 225 22.11 -4.60 24.67
N THR A 226 22.17 -5.52 25.62
CA THR A 226 22.96 -5.40 26.86
C THR A 226 24.35 -6.03 26.81
N ALA A 227 24.69 -6.72 25.70
CA ALA A 227 25.95 -7.45 25.53
C ALA A 227 27.07 -6.57 24.90
N PHE A 228 28.32 -7.06 24.89
CA PHE A 228 29.47 -6.47 24.16
C PHE A 228 30.09 -5.18 24.75
N ARG A 229 30.03 -4.97 26.07
CA ARG A 229 30.61 -3.78 26.71
C ARG A 229 32.12 -3.66 26.49
N SER A 230 32.85 -4.77 26.38
CA SER A 230 34.31 -4.75 26.15
C SER A 230 34.72 -4.15 24.79
N LEU A 231 33.80 -4.10 23.82
CA LEU A 231 34.08 -3.60 22.47
C LEU A 231 33.97 -2.07 22.35
N ILE A 232 33.48 -1.38 23.38
CA ILE A 232 33.38 0.09 23.41
C ILE A 232 34.77 0.72 23.31
N GLU A 233 35.72 0.28 24.14
CA GLU A 233 37.09 0.81 24.14
C GLU A 233 37.81 0.62 22.78
N PRO A 234 37.84 -0.58 22.18
CA PRO A 234 38.39 -0.77 20.83
C PRO A 234 37.75 0.13 19.76
N CYS A 235 36.44 0.37 19.85
CA CYS A 235 35.74 1.26 18.90
C CYS A 235 36.21 2.72 19.04
N ILE A 236 36.30 3.24 20.26
CA ILE A 236 36.72 4.63 20.51
C ILE A 236 38.20 4.81 20.18
N GLN A 237 39.07 3.88 20.56
CA GLN A 237 40.50 3.94 20.25
C GLN A 237 40.74 3.94 18.73
N ARG A 238 40.01 3.12 17.97
CA ARG A 238 40.12 3.11 16.50
C ARG A 238 39.55 4.34 15.85
N LEU A 239 38.43 4.85 16.34
CA LEU A 239 37.88 6.11 15.85
C LEU A 239 38.89 7.25 16.07
N ASN A 240 39.50 7.33 17.25
CA ASN A 240 40.54 8.31 17.56
C ASN A 240 41.76 8.12 16.63
N ALA A 241 42.23 6.89 16.42
CA ALA A 241 43.33 6.61 15.50
C ALA A 241 43.06 7.04 14.04
N LEU A 242 41.83 6.85 13.56
CA LEU A 242 41.42 7.25 12.22
C LEU A 242 41.25 8.76 12.08
N VAL A 243 40.70 9.42 13.11
CA VAL A 243 40.40 10.85 13.10
C VAL A 243 41.64 11.71 13.35
N THR A 244 42.47 11.31 14.32
CA THR A 244 43.62 12.07 14.82
C THR A 244 44.90 11.73 14.07
N HIS A 245 45.20 10.43 13.92
CA HIS A 245 46.47 9.99 13.35
C HIS A 245 46.40 9.71 11.84
N LYS A 246 45.20 9.79 11.23
CA LYS A 246 44.93 9.40 9.83
C LYS A 246 45.56 8.05 9.48
N ASN A 247 45.57 7.12 10.43
CA ASN A 247 46.25 5.84 10.30
C ASN A 247 45.47 4.93 9.32
N CYS A 248 45.72 5.11 8.03
CA CYS A 248 45.09 4.36 6.96
C CYS A 248 46.03 4.21 5.75
N PRO A 249 46.06 3.05 5.09
CA PRO A 249 46.73 2.90 3.80
C PRO A 249 46.12 3.82 2.74
N ARG A 250 46.92 4.25 1.75
CA ARG A 250 46.48 5.16 0.68
C ARG A 250 45.24 4.64 -0.07
N ASP A 251 45.12 3.32 -0.23
CA ASP A 251 43.99 2.66 -0.91
C ASP A 251 42.65 2.82 -0.18
N TYR A 252 42.69 3.16 1.12
CA TYR A 252 41.51 3.35 1.97
C TYR A 252 41.18 4.83 2.23
N MET A 253 41.91 5.76 1.61
CA MET A 253 41.57 7.18 1.60
C MET A 253 40.58 7.48 0.48
N TYR A 254 39.47 8.12 0.82
CA TYR A 254 38.48 8.58 -0.15
C TYR A 254 38.50 10.10 -0.21
N TYR A 255 39.01 10.68 -1.32
CA TYR A 255 39.16 12.12 -1.53
C TYR A 255 39.71 12.86 -0.29
N ASN A 256 40.85 12.38 0.24
CA ASN A 256 41.54 12.92 1.43
C ASN A 256 40.81 12.72 2.78
N THR A 257 39.68 12.00 2.79
CA THR A 257 39.00 11.56 4.00
C THR A 257 39.41 10.12 4.34
N PRO A 258 39.96 9.85 5.54
CA PRO A 258 40.38 8.51 5.92
C PRO A 258 39.15 7.63 6.22
N CYS A 259 38.94 6.54 5.47
CA CYS A 259 37.93 5.50 5.75
C CYS A 259 36.54 6.02 6.23
N PRO A 260 35.84 6.87 5.44
CA PRO A 260 34.59 7.49 5.88
C PRO A 260 33.52 6.48 6.31
N TRP A 261 33.35 5.38 5.56
CA TRP A 261 32.36 4.35 5.90
C TRP A 261 32.65 3.63 7.22
N LEU A 262 33.92 3.44 7.58
CA LEU A 262 34.28 2.84 8.86
C LEU A 262 34.00 3.82 10.00
N GLN A 263 34.35 5.10 9.84
CA GLN A 263 34.04 6.13 10.84
C GLN A 263 32.52 6.23 11.10
N VAL A 264 31.71 6.28 10.03
CA VAL A 264 30.24 6.30 10.14
C VAL A 264 29.73 5.06 10.87
N LYS A 265 30.24 3.86 10.55
CA LYS A 265 29.83 2.62 11.23
C LYS A 265 30.20 2.62 12.72
N LEU A 266 31.41 3.04 13.07
CA LEU A 266 31.83 3.15 14.47
C LEU A 266 30.96 4.14 15.24
N LEU A 267 30.65 5.30 14.65
CA LEU A 267 29.76 6.30 15.26
C LEU A 267 28.35 5.75 15.50
N ARG A 268 27.78 5.00 14.54
CA ARG A 268 26.47 4.32 14.72
C ARG A 268 26.49 3.25 15.81
N ILE A 269 27.57 2.49 15.90
CA ILE A 269 27.74 1.48 16.95
C ILE A 269 27.78 2.16 18.32
N LEU A 270 28.52 3.27 18.44
CA LEU A 270 28.54 4.07 19.68
C LEU A 270 27.16 4.66 20.01
N GLN A 271 26.37 5.02 19.00
CA GLN A 271 24.99 5.49 19.18
C GLN A 271 24.10 4.38 19.76
N GLN A 272 24.19 3.16 19.24
CA GLN A 272 23.45 2.00 19.74
C GLN A 272 23.86 1.64 21.17
N PHE A 273 25.16 1.66 21.48
CA PHE A 273 25.64 1.44 22.85
C PHE A 273 25.09 2.47 23.84
N HIS A 274 24.91 3.72 23.42
CA HIS A 274 24.28 4.75 24.25
C HIS A 274 22.77 4.51 24.43
N ALA A 275 22.04 4.24 23.35
CA ALA A 275 20.61 3.93 23.42
C ALA A 275 20.29 2.75 24.36
N ASN A 276 21.23 1.80 24.51
CA ASN A 276 21.08 0.62 25.35
C ASN A 276 21.48 0.84 26.82
N GLY A 277 21.78 2.07 27.27
CA GLY A 277 22.19 2.37 28.65
C GLY A 277 23.56 1.80 29.04
N ALA A 278 24.36 1.35 28.07
CA ALA A 278 25.72 0.85 28.33
C ALA A 278 26.77 1.97 28.40
N LEU A 279 26.43 3.13 27.85
CA LEU A 279 27.19 4.38 27.81
C LEU A 279 26.42 5.47 28.60
N ASP A 280 26.09 5.19 29.86
CA ASP A 280 25.56 6.22 30.75
C ASP A 280 26.69 7.20 31.15
N ALA A 281 26.33 8.47 31.25
CA ALA A 281 27.25 9.56 31.60
C ALA A 281 27.96 9.38 32.95
N ASP A 282 27.43 8.50 33.82
CA ASP A 282 27.93 8.18 35.16
C ASP A 282 28.71 6.85 35.26
N SER A 283 28.94 6.14 34.15
CA SER A 283 29.75 4.90 34.18
C SER A 283 31.26 5.21 34.23
N ALA A 284 31.96 4.50 35.12
CA ALA A 284 33.35 4.58 35.62
C ALA A 284 34.54 5.00 34.71
N ASP A 285 34.40 5.25 33.42
CA ASP A 285 35.52 5.56 32.51
C ASP A 285 35.49 7.00 31.96
N GLY A 286 35.69 7.98 32.85
CA GLY A 286 35.85 9.39 32.47
C GLY A 286 36.93 9.62 31.39
N ARG A 287 37.94 8.74 31.30
CA ARG A 287 38.98 8.76 30.27
C ARG A 287 38.43 8.45 28.86
N LEU A 288 37.58 7.43 28.71
CA LEU A 288 37.00 7.05 27.42
C LEU A 288 36.02 8.11 26.92
N ASN A 289 35.21 8.65 27.84
CA ASN A 289 34.32 9.77 27.56
C ASN A 289 35.07 11.04 27.13
N ASN A 290 36.20 11.36 27.79
CA ASN A 290 37.06 12.47 27.39
C ASN A 290 37.69 12.26 26.01
N MET A 291 38.18 11.04 25.72
CA MET A 291 38.73 10.69 24.41
C MET A 291 37.68 10.77 23.30
N LEU A 292 36.45 10.32 23.57
CA LEU A 292 35.34 10.44 22.64
C LEU A 292 34.95 11.91 22.42
N ASN A 293 34.83 12.70 23.48
CA ASN A 293 34.51 14.12 23.39
C ASN A 293 35.57 14.90 22.61
N GLU A 294 36.86 14.62 22.81
CA GLU A 294 37.94 15.22 22.04
C GLU A 294 37.90 14.80 20.57
N THR A 295 37.62 13.51 20.31
CA THR A 295 37.47 12.99 18.95
C THR A 295 36.30 13.65 18.23
N LEU A 296 35.15 13.80 18.90
CA LEU A 296 33.97 14.47 18.38
C LEU A 296 34.21 15.96 18.15
N HIS A 297 34.85 16.65 19.08
CA HIS A 297 35.24 18.05 18.91
C HIS A 297 36.13 18.22 17.66
N ARG A 298 37.12 17.34 17.47
CA ARG A 298 37.99 17.36 16.28
C ARG A 298 37.22 17.04 14.99
N VAL A 299 36.21 16.17 15.03
CA VAL A 299 35.36 15.89 13.86
C VAL A 299 34.48 17.10 13.54
N LEU A 300 33.80 17.69 14.53
CA LEU A 300 32.91 18.85 14.36
C LEU A 300 33.66 20.12 13.97
N ALA A 301 34.89 20.31 14.47
CA ALA A 301 35.76 21.42 14.10
C ALA A 301 36.30 21.35 12.66
N ARG A 302 36.10 20.22 11.95
CA ARG A 302 36.47 20.15 10.52
C ARG A 302 35.59 21.12 9.75
N THR A 303 36.25 22.04 9.03
CA THR A 303 35.59 22.97 8.11
C THR A 303 34.74 22.18 7.12
N PRO A 304 33.48 22.58 6.87
CA PRO A 304 32.59 21.88 5.96
C PRO A 304 33.26 21.95 4.58
N PRO A 305 33.48 20.80 3.94
CA PRO A 305 34.21 20.82 2.69
C PRO A 305 33.29 21.40 1.60
N GLY A 306 33.85 22.20 0.68
CA GLY A 306 33.08 23.06 -0.27
C GLY A 306 32.05 22.34 -1.17
N LYS A 307 31.47 23.05 -2.15
CA LYS A 307 30.37 22.55 -3.01
C LYS A 307 30.79 21.48 -4.04
N SER A 308 31.23 20.30 -3.61
CA SER A 308 31.60 19.18 -4.50
C SER A 308 31.12 17.84 -3.96
N ALA A 309 30.60 16.96 -4.82
CA ALA A 309 30.18 15.60 -4.45
C ALA A 309 31.29 14.77 -3.76
N LYS A 310 32.57 15.13 -3.97
CA LYS A 310 33.74 14.53 -3.31
C LYS A 310 33.74 14.78 -1.79
N ASN A 311 33.00 15.78 -1.34
CA ASN A 311 32.92 16.24 0.04
C ASN A 311 31.77 15.57 0.82
N ASN A 312 30.87 14.86 0.13
CA ASN A 312 29.73 14.15 0.73
C ASN A 312 30.19 13.13 1.78
N ALA A 313 31.33 12.47 1.57
CA ALA A 313 31.89 11.53 2.52
C ALA A 313 32.25 12.18 3.87
N ALA A 314 32.75 13.42 3.85
CA ALA A 314 33.05 14.17 5.05
C ALA A 314 31.76 14.71 5.72
N TYR A 315 30.77 15.14 4.93
CA TYR A 315 29.44 15.47 5.47
C TYR A 315 28.79 14.27 6.15
N SER A 316 28.88 13.06 5.58
CA SER A 316 28.33 11.84 6.20
C SER A 316 28.95 11.56 7.58
N VAL A 317 30.27 11.75 7.73
CA VAL A 317 30.95 11.60 9.03
C VAL A 317 30.50 12.70 10.01
N LEU A 318 30.40 13.95 9.55
CA LEU A 318 29.94 15.08 10.37
C LEU A 318 28.51 14.87 10.89
N ILE A 319 27.59 14.49 10.01
CA ILE A 319 26.19 14.24 10.36
C ILE A 319 26.08 13.09 11.36
N GLU A 320 26.79 11.99 11.14
CA GLU A 320 26.75 10.85 12.07
C GLU A 320 27.34 11.22 13.44
N ALA A 321 28.37 12.06 13.47
CA ALA A 321 28.91 12.60 14.72
C ALA A 321 27.89 13.50 15.44
N VAL A 322 27.16 14.33 14.69
CA VAL A 322 26.05 15.14 15.24
C VAL A 322 24.93 14.25 15.76
N ASN A 323 24.54 13.20 15.05
CA ASN A 323 23.53 12.25 15.51
C ASN A 323 23.95 11.54 16.80
N LEU A 324 25.22 11.19 16.96
CA LEU A 324 25.74 10.66 18.22
C LEU A 324 25.66 11.69 19.36
N VAL A 325 25.99 12.95 19.10
CA VAL A 325 25.85 14.04 20.09
C VAL A 325 24.39 14.23 20.48
N ILE A 326 23.46 14.18 19.52
CA ILE A 326 22.02 14.28 19.75
C ILE A 326 21.51 13.08 20.56
N ALA A 327 21.93 11.86 20.20
CA ALA A 327 21.52 10.64 20.89
C ALA A 327 21.93 10.63 22.36
N ARG A 328 23.07 11.25 22.70
CA ARG A 328 23.55 11.42 24.09
C ARG A 328 22.67 12.32 24.96
N GLY A 329 21.66 12.96 24.37
CA GLY A 329 20.67 13.77 25.08
C GLY A 329 21.23 15.07 25.66
N LYS A 330 20.42 15.74 26.47
CA LYS A 330 20.82 16.94 27.22
C LYS A 330 21.63 16.52 28.45
N PRO A 331 22.89 16.92 28.60
CA PRO A 331 23.61 16.69 29.85
C PRO A 331 22.89 17.44 30.98
N GLY A 332 22.50 16.72 32.03
CA GLY A 332 21.99 17.33 33.27
C GLY A 332 23.16 17.90 34.07
N GLY A 333 23.55 19.14 33.78
CA GLY A 333 24.67 19.82 34.46
C GLY A 333 25.13 21.08 33.75
N ASP A 334 25.91 21.90 34.48
CA ASP A 334 26.37 23.27 34.17
C ASP A 334 26.68 23.56 32.68
N THR A 335 26.40 24.81 32.28
CA THR A 335 26.70 25.40 30.95
C THR A 335 28.16 25.24 30.52
N GLU A 336 29.08 24.93 31.44
CA GLU A 336 30.50 24.75 31.18
C GLU A 336 30.90 23.32 30.78
N SER A 337 30.00 22.34 30.90
CA SER A 337 30.31 20.94 30.61
C SER A 337 30.75 20.73 29.15
N PRO A 338 31.75 19.86 28.89
CA PRO A 338 32.25 19.62 27.53
C PRO A 338 31.17 19.05 26.60
N ALA A 339 30.19 18.34 27.15
CA ALA A 339 29.04 17.82 26.41
C ALA A 339 28.08 18.94 25.96
N TYR A 340 27.86 19.97 26.78
CA TYR A 340 27.05 21.13 26.42
C TYR A 340 27.70 21.92 25.28
N LYS A 341 29.02 22.17 25.36
CA LYS A 341 29.79 22.84 24.29
C LYS A 341 29.76 22.07 22.97
N LEU A 342 29.87 20.74 23.01
CA LEU A 342 29.74 19.90 21.81
C LEU A 342 28.37 20.01 21.15
N ARG A 343 27.32 20.09 21.98
CA ARG A 343 25.95 20.26 21.49
C ARG A 343 25.73 21.63 20.87
N GLU A 344 26.21 22.71 21.48
CA GLU A 344 26.14 24.05 20.89
C GLU A 344 26.86 24.10 19.53
N GLN A 345 28.06 23.50 19.45
CA GLN A 345 28.77 23.35 18.17
C GLN A 345 27.98 22.54 17.14
N ALA A 346 27.29 21.48 17.56
CA ALA A 346 26.45 20.67 16.68
C ALA A 346 25.24 21.47 16.16
N VAL A 347 24.58 22.26 17.01
CA VAL A 347 23.46 23.14 16.60
C VAL A 347 23.95 24.19 15.59
N ALA A 348 25.07 24.85 15.85
CA ALA A 348 25.65 25.83 14.93
C ALA A 348 26.03 25.20 13.57
N LEU A 349 26.54 23.96 13.58
CA LEU A 349 26.83 23.20 12.38
C LEU A 349 25.57 22.87 11.57
N LEU A 350 24.51 22.40 12.25
CA LEU A 350 23.22 22.10 11.64
C LEU A 350 22.57 23.36 11.05
N ALA A 351 22.63 24.50 11.75
CA ALA A 351 22.11 25.78 11.25
C ALA A 351 22.80 26.19 9.95
N ARG A 352 24.12 25.99 9.87
CA ARG A 352 24.86 26.18 8.64
C ARG A 352 24.42 25.19 7.55
N PHE A 353 24.16 23.93 7.87
CA PHE A 353 23.68 22.92 6.90
C PHE A 353 22.32 23.27 6.29
N ILE A 354 21.39 23.83 7.06
CA ILE A 354 20.08 24.27 6.54
C ILE A 354 20.23 25.47 5.59
N SER A 355 21.29 26.28 5.77
CA SER A 355 21.59 27.40 4.89
C SER A 355 22.35 27.00 3.60
N VAL A 356 22.79 25.75 3.47
CA VAL A 356 23.54 25.28 2.29
C VAL A 356 22.64 25.18 1.06
N THR A 357 23.14 25.56 -0.12
CA THR A 357 22.34 25.53 -1.36
C THR A 357 21.97 24.12 -1.83
N GLU A 358 22.69 23.08 -1.39
CA GLU A 358 22.45 21.69 -1.79
C GLU A 358 21.23 21.09 -1.04
N PRO A 359 20.17 20.66 -1.74
CA PRO A 359 18.95 20.14 -1.11
C PRO A 359 19.18 18.94 -0.18
N ASN A 360 20.05 18.00 -0.57
CA ASN A 360 20.33 16.81 0.23
C ASN A 360 20.94 17.14 1.60
N ILE A 361 21.84 18.12 1.66
CA ILE A 361 22.47 18.55 2.92
C ILE A 361 21.46 19.27 3.81
N ARG A 362 20.59 20.10 3.21
CA ARG A 362 19.50 20.77 3.94
C ARG A 362 18.50 19.78 4.52
N TYR A 363 18.09 18.80 3.72
CA TYR A 363 17.17 17.75 4.17
C TYR A 363 17.71 17.04 5.42
N VAL A 364 18.98 16.62 5.38
CA VAL A 364 19.60 15.92 6.51
C VAL A 364 19.79 16.85 7.71
N GLY A 365 20.12 18.13 7.48
CA GLY A 365 20.19 19.14 8.54
C GLY A 365 18.86 19.32 9.27
N LEU A 366 17.76 19.45 8.52
CA LEU A 366 16.40 19.55 9.06
C LEU A 366 15.97 18.28 9.81
N ASP A 367 16.27 17.10 9.25
CA ASP A 367 15.95 15.80 9.85
C ASP A 367 16.71 15.57 11.17
N SER A 368 18.00 15.90 11.23
CA SER A 368 18.79 15.85 12.48
C SER A 368 18.29 16.87 13.50
N MET A 369 17.92 18.10 13.10
CA MET A 369 17.29 19.07 14.02
C MET A 369 15.95 18.57 14.56
N TYR A 370 15.14 17.92 13.72
CA TYR A 370 13.86 17.35 14.13
C TYR A 370 14.04 16.23 15.18
N ARG A 371 15.02 15.33 14.98
CA ARG A 371 15.37 14.32 15.99
C ARG A 371 15.79 14.95 17.32
N MET A 372 16.57 16.04 17.26
CA MET A 372 17.01 16.75 18.45
C MET A 372 15.83 17.34 19.24
N VAL A 373 14.91 18.06 18.58
CA VAL A 373 13.71 18.62 19.23
C VAL A 373 12.86 17.52 19.88
N ARG A 374 12.70 16.37 19.22
CA ARG A 374 11.93 15.23 19.76
C ARG A 374 12.54 14.63 21.03
N LEU A 375 13.87 14.57 21.13
CA LEU A 375 14.57 14.00 22.28
C LEU A 375 14.66 14.99 23.44
N ASP A 376 14.80 16.29 23.13
CA ASP A 376 15.03 17.32 24.13
C ASP A 376 13.78 17.85 24.80
N GLY A 377 12.61 17.71 24.17
CA GLY A 377 11.34 18.28 24.64
C GLY A 377 11.24 19.81 24.49
N ASP A 378 12.34 20.53 24.72
CA ASP A 378 12.42 22.00 24.63
C ASP A 378 13.27 22.44 23.43
N GLY A 379 12.63 22.95 22.38
CA GLY A 379 13.28 23.41 21.14
C GLY A 379 14.06 24.73 21.23
N THR A 380 14.42 25.21 22.43
CA THR A 380 14.98 26.56 22.67
C THR A 380 16.19 26.90 21.81
N SER A 381 17.16 25.99 21.67
CA SER A 381 18.35 26.21 20.82
C SER A 381 18.02 26.22 19.32
N VAL A 382 16.96 25.53 18.90
CA VAL A 382 16.53 25.47 17.49
C VAL A 382 15.69 26.69 17.10
N LYS A 383 14.94 27.26 18.05
CA LYS A 383 14.11 28.46 17.83
C LYS A 383 14.91 29.65 17.32
N GLN A 384 16.19 29.77 17.69
CA GLN A 384 17.07 30.83 17.18
C GLN A 384 17.22 30.80 15.64
N HIS A 385 16.96 29.65 15.02
CA HIS A 385 17.05 29.45 13.57
C HIS A 385 15.67 29.28 12.91
N GLN A 386 14.57 29.64 13.60
CA GLN A 386 13.20 29.52 13.10
C GLN A 386 13.01 30.18 11.73
N GLU A 387 13.54 31.39 11.51
CA GLU A 387 13.44 32.10 10.23
C GLU A 387 14.06 31.31 9.06
N THR A 388 15.19 30.64 9.30
CA THR A 388 15.86 29.81 8.28
C THR A 388 15.05 28.55 7.97
N VAL A 389 14.38 27.98 8.97
CA VAL A 389 13.46 26.84 8.79
C VAL A 389 12.20 27.27 8.02
N LEU A 390 11.64 28.45 8.33
CA LEU A 390 10.52 29.03 7.58
C LEU A 390 10.89 29.30 6.12
N PHE A 391 12.10 29.80 5.84
CA PHE A 391 12.59 29.94 4.47
C PHE A 391 12.67 28.59 3.74
N SER A 392 13.01 27.51 4.45
CA SER A 392 13.07 26.15 3.89
C SER A 392 11.70 25.58 3.49
N LEU A 393 10.60 26.17 3.96
CA LEU A 393 9.25 25.83 3.51
C LEU A 393 8.98 26.29 2.06
N LYS A 394 9.70 27.33 1.60
CA LYS A 394 9.60 27.87 0.23
C LYS A 394 10.53 27.16 -0.77
N ASP A 395 11.10 26.02 -0.38
CA ASP A 395 12.07 25.30 -1.20
C ASP A 395 11.46 24.61 -2.44
N ALA A 396 12.26 24.41 -3.47
CA ALA A 396 11.85 23.69 -4.68
C ALA A 396 11.58 22.19 -4.41
N ASP A 397 12.31 21.56 -3.48
CA ASP A 397 12.16 20.12 -3.18
C ASP A 397 10.97 19.87 -2.22
N PRO A 398 9.94 19.10 -2.63
CA PRO A 398 8.83 18.70 -1.75
C PRO A 398 9.28 17.99 -0.46
N SER A 399 10.38 17.23 -0.50
CA SER A 399 10.87 16.45 0.65
C SER A 399 11.47 17.34 1.73
N VAL A 400 12.21 18.38 1.32
CA VAL A 400 12.76 19.41 2.21
C VAL A 400 11.61 20.18 2.87
N ARG A 401 10.58 20.55 2.10
CA ARG A 401 9.39 21.25 2.61
C ARG A 401 8.64 20.43 3.67
N ARG A 402 8.42 19.13 3.43
CA ARG A 402 7.79 18.23 4.43
C ARG A 402 8.59 18.16 5.73
N ARG A 403 9.92 18.03 5.65
CA ARG A 403 10.77 18.02 6.86
C ARG A 403 10.82 19.35 7.58
N ALA A 404 10.84 20.47 6.85
CA ALA A 404 10.73 21.79 7.46
C ALA A 404 9.39 21.93 8.21
N LEU A 405 8.29 21.45 7.62
CA LEU A 405 6.97 21.42 8.28
C LEU A 405 6.94 20.51 9.52
N ASP A 406 7.51 19.31 9.46
CA ASP A 406 7.65 18.41 10.63
C ASP A 406 8.41 19.09 11.77
N LEU A 407 9.50 19.78 11.43
CA LEU A 407 10.35 20.51 12.36
C LEU A 407 9.62 21.73 12.96
N LEU A 408 8.92 22.52 12.15
CA LEU A 408 8.08 23.63 12.61
C LEU A 408 6.97 23.15 13.56
N PHE A 409 6.32 22.04 13.24
CA PHE A 409 5.30 21.44 14.10
C PHE A 409 5.88 20.99 15.45
N ALA A 410 7.08 20.41 15.46
CA ALA A 410 7.73 19.95 16.69
C ALA A 410 8.29 21.10 17.56
N MET A 411 8.72 22.21 16.97
CA MET A 411 9.25 23.37 17.73
C MET A 411 8.17 24.39 18.14
N CYS A 412 6.92 24.17 17.73
CA CYS A 412 5.84 25.09 17.97
C CYS A 412 5.36 25.00 19.42
N ASP A 413 5.33 26.15 20.09
CA ASP A 413 4.89 26.38 21.46
C ASP A 413 3.90 27.55 21.50
N ALA A 414 3.29 27.78 22.66
CA ALA A 414 2.30 28.85 22.85
C ALA A 414 2.82 30.28 22.57
N SER A 415 4.14 30.49 22.47
CA SER A 415 4.75 31.79 22.18
C SER A 415 4.90 32.09 20.69
N ASN A 416 5.09 31.08 19.85
CA ASN A 416 5.38 31.23 18.41
C ASN A 416 4.28 30.66 17.51
N ALA A 417 3.23 30.06 18.09
CA ALA A 417 2.13 29.44 17.34
C ALA A 417 1.45 30.40 16.34
N GLN A 418 1.19 31.65 16.73
CA GLN A 418 0.52 32.62 15.83
C GLN A 418 1.36 32.95 14.59
N GLU A 419 2.68 33.15 14.77
CA GLU A 419 3.61 33.43 13.67
C GLU A 419 3.74 32.22 12.73
N ILE A 420 3.92 31.03 13.29
CA ILE A 420 4.09 29.80 12.51
C ILE A 420 2.81 29.51 11.72
N VAL A 421 1.64 29.52 12.37
CA VAL A 421 0.36 29.25 11.71
C VAL A 421 0.07 30.31 10.64
N GLY A 422 0.34 31.59 10.91
CA GLY A 422 0.18 32.66 9.92
C GLY A 422 1.04 32.44 8.66
N GLU A 423 2.32 32.08 8.84
CA GLU A 423 3.19 31.75 7.71
C GLU A 423 2.76 30.46 6.97
N LEU A 424 2.23 29.45 7.68
CA LEU A 424 1.70 28.24 7.05
C LEU A 424 0.47 28.55 6.17
N VAL A 425 -0.46 29.39 6.66
CA VAL A 425 -1.64 29.84 5.90
C VAL A 425 -1.21 30.70 4.71
N ASN A 426 -0.28 31.63 4.90
CA ASN A 426 0.29 32.43 3.80
C ASN A 426 0.96 31.55 2.74
N TYR A 427 1.71 30.53 3.18
CA TYR A 427 2.34 29.59 2.28
C TYR A 427 1.31 28.76 1.50
N LEU A 428 0.22 28.31 2.13
CA LEU A 428 -0.89 27.65 1.43
C LEU A 428 -1.46 28.55 0.31
N ALA A 429 -1.72 29.83 0.60
CA ALA A 429 -2.25 30.79 -0.38
C ALA A 429 -1.28 31.10 -1.53
N VAL A 430 0.04 31.12 -1.27
CA VAL A 430 1.06 31.41 -2.30
C VAL A 430 1.36 30.17 -3.16
N ALA A 431 1.38 28.98 -2.56
CA ALA A 431 1.66 27.72 -3.24
C ALA A 431 0.61 27.34 -4.30
N GLU A 432 -0.56 27.97 -4.27
CA GLU A 432 -1.62 27.81 -5.27
C GLU A 432 -1.31 28.53 -6.59
N ARG A 433 -0.74 29.75 -6.51
CA ARG A 433 -0.46 30.55 -7.71
C ARG A 433 0.63 29.97 -8.61
N THR A 434 1.55 29.16 -8.07
CA THR A 434 2.66 28.58 -8.83
C THR A 434 2.34 27.24 -9.49
N VAL A 435 1.25 26.56 -9.10
CA VAL A 435 0.90 25.22 -9.60
C VAL A 435 -0.18 25.26 -10.69
N SER A 436 -0.88 26.39 -10.84
CA SER A 436 -2.03 26.52 -11.76
C SER A 436 -1.69 26.52 -13.27
N THR A 437 -0.43 26.60 -13.70
CA THR A 437 -0.12 26.68 -15.14
C THR A 437 0.24 25.36 -15.82
N VAL A 438 0.36 24.23 -15.10
CA VAL A 438 0.57 22.92 -15.72
C VAL A 438 -0.16 21.83 -14.91
N PRO A 439 -1.22 21.20 -15.44
CA PRO A 439 -1.88 20.07 -14.79
C PRO A 439 -0.96 18.84 -14.89
N THR A 440 -0.02 18.74 -13.97
CA THR A 440 0.82 17.54 -13.84
C THR A 440 0.17 16.67 -12.77
N ALA A 441 -0.50 15.60 -13.19
CA ALA A 441 -1.05 14.58 -12.30
C ALA A 441 0.11 13.88 -11.55
N GLY A 442 0.47 14.42 -10.40
CA GLY A 442 1.48 13.89 -9.48
C GLY A 442 1.09 14.18 -8.03
N PRO A 443 1.73 13.53 -7.03
CA PRO A 443 1.32 13.50 -5.62
C PRO A 443 1.65 14.80 -4.85
N ALA A 444 1.39 15.96 -5.47
CA ALA A 444 1.59 17.28 -4.87
C ALA A 444 0.47 17.67 -3.88
N SER A 445 -0.71 17.04 -3.97
CA SER A 445 -1.86 17.28 -3.08
C SER A 445 -1.57 16.88 -1.62
N GLY A 446 -0.79 15.80 -1.38
CA GLY A 446 -0.55 15.32 0.00
C GLY A 446 0.21 16.27 0.94
N ILE A 447 0.99 17.23 0.42
CA ILE A 447 1.66 18.22 1.30
C ILE A 447 0.65 19.25 1.83
N ARG A 448 -0.35 19.62 1.03
CA ARG A 448 -1.34 20.63 1.42
C ARG A 448 -2.23 20.09 2.53
N GLU A 449 -2.73 18.86 2.37
CA GLU A 449 -3.50 18.16 3.40
C GLU A 449 -2.73 18.10 4.73
N GLU A 450 -1.43 17.73 4.69
CA GLU A 450 -0.58 17.70 5.89
C GLU A 450 -0.40 19.08 6.55
N ILE A 451 -0.23 20.15 5.75
CA ILE A 451 -0.11 21.53 6.27
C ILE A 451 -1.43 21.96 6.91
N VAL A 452 -2.56 21.74 6.24
CA VAL A 452 -3.90 22.09 6.74
C VAL A 452 -4.18 21.37 8.05
N LEU A 453 -3.90 20.06 8.11
CA LEU A 453 -4.08 19.26 9.32
C LEU A 453 -3.19 19.77 10.47
N LYS A 454 -1.89 19.98 10.23
CA LYS A 454 -0.96 20.46 11.26
C LYS A 454 -1.29 21.88 11.70
N ALA A 455 -1.66 22.77 10.78
CA ALA A 455 -2.08 24.12 11.11
C ALA A 455 -3.35 24.12 11.98
N ALA A 456 -4.35 23.30 11.64
CA ALA A 456 -5.56 23.15 12.44
C ALA A 456 -5.26 22.61 13.86
N ILE A 457 -4.39 21.60 13.97
CA ILE A 457 -3.95 21.05 15.27
C ILE A 457 -3.20 22.09 16.11
N LEU A 458 -2.27 22.84 15.50
CA LEU A 458 -1.51 23.88 16.20
C LEU A 458 -2.41 25.02 16.65
N ALA A 459 -3.37 25.43 15.80
CA ALA A 459 -4.36 26.42 16.13
C ALA A 459 -5.22 25.96 17.32
N GLU A 460 -5.68 24.70 17.34
CA GLU A 460 -6.46 24.16 18.47
C GLU A 460 -5.63 24.06 19.75
N LYS A 461 -4.40 23.51 19.67
CA LYS A 461 -3.57 23.24 20.85
C LYS A 461 -3.10 24.51 21.56
N TYR A 462 -2.80 25.56 20.80
CA TYR A 462 -2.19 26.78 21.33
C TYR A 462 -3.09 28.02 21.25
N ALA A 463 -4.39 27.85 20.94
CA ALA A 463 -5.36 28.93 20.99
C ALA A 463 -5.51 29.47 22.42
N ARG A 464 -5.05 30.72 22.63
CA ARG A 464 -5.42 31.53 23.80
C ARG A 464 -6.74 32.26 23.57
N ASP A 465 -6.97 32.70 22.33
CA ASP A 465 -8.18 33.38 21.88
C ASP A 465 -8.94 32.52 20.87
N LEU A 466 -10.18 32.16 21.19
CA LEU A 466 -11.04 31.36 20.29
C LEU A 466 -11.40 32.12 19.01
N ARG A 467 -11.39 33.46 19.06
CA ARG A 467 -11.59 34.30 17.86
C ARG A 467 -10.49 34.06 16.83
N TRP A 468 -9.23 34.05 17.26
CA TRP A 468 -8.10 33.75 16.40
C TRP A 468 -8.18 32.33 15.82
N TYR A 469 -8.64 31.36 16.61
CA TYR A 469 -8.88 30.00 16.11
C TYR A 469 -9.93 29.98 15.00
N VAL A 470 -11.09 30.62 15.21
CA VAL A 470 -12.15 30.71 14.19
C VAL A 470 -11.63 31.41 12.93
N ASP A 471 -10.92 32.53 13.06
CA ASP A 471 -10.31 33.23 11.92
C ASP A 471 -9.37 32.34 11.13
N THR A 472 -8.51 31.59 11.83
CA THR A 472 -7.55 30.69 11.20
C THR A 472 -8.27 29.58 10.44
N VAL A 473 -9.28 28.95 11.02
CA VAL A 473 -9.98 27.84 10.34
C VAL A 473 -10.85 28.35 9.18
N LEU A 474 -11.47 29.52 9.32
CA LEU A 474 -12.18 30.17 8.21
C LEU A 474 -11.24 30.47 7.03
N GLN A 475 -10.03 30.97 7.31
CA GLN A 475 -9.01 31.17 6.28
C GLN A 475 -8.59 29.84 5.64
N LEU A 476 -8.39 28.78 6.44
CA LEU A 476 -8.06 27.44 5.93
C LEU A 476 -9.17 26.87 5.03
N LEU A 477 -10.45 27.03 5.41
CA LEU A 477 -11.60 26.61 4.61
C LEU A 477 -11.73 27.40 3.31
N THR A 478 -11.42 28.70 3.34
CA THR A 478 -11.51 29.57 2.16
C THR A 478 -10.39 29.28 1.15
N ILE A 479 -9.18 28.95 1.63
CA ILE A 479 -8.00 28.73 0.77
C ILE A 479 -7.90 27.29 0.27
N ALA A 480 -8.26 26.30 1.09
CA ALA A 480 -7.99 24.88 0.78
C ALA A 480 -9.12 23.95 1.25
N GLY A 481 -10.38 24.34 1.07
CA GLY A 481 -11.56 23.64 1.60
C GLY A 481 -11.67 22.17 1.17
N SER A 482 -11.26 21.82 -0.05
CA SER A 482 -11.26 20.43 -0.54
C SER A 482 -10.29 19.49 0.19
N GLU A 483 -9.20 20.03 0.74
CA GLU A 483 -8.15 19.28 1.44
C GLU A 483 -8.36 19.30 2.97
N VAL A 484 -9.41 19.99 3.46
CA VAL A 484 -9.76 20.03 4.89
C VAL A 484 -10.49 18.75 5.30
N PRO A 485 -9.98 17.99 6.29
CA PRO A 485 -10.68 16.80 6.77
C PRO A 485 -11.93 17.17 7.56
N ASP A 486 -12.98 16.35 7.46
CA ASP A 486 -14.30 16.64 8.07
C ASP A 486 -14.25 16.93 9.57
N ALA A 487 -13.28 16.33 10.28
CA ALA A 487 -13.08 16.56 11.71
C ALA A 487 -12.81 18.04 12.07
N VAL A 488 -12.21 18.83 11.16
CA VAL A 488 -11.89 20.24 11.42
C VAL A 488 -13.16 21.09 11.44
N TRP A 489 -14.01 20.98 10.41
CA TRP A 489 -15.24 21.79 10.37
C TRP A 489 -16.28 21.31 11.39
N HIS A 490 -16.37 20.01 11.69
CA HIS A 490 -17.16 19.50 12.82
C HIS A 490 -16.75 20.15 14.15
N ARG A 491 -15.44 20.32 14.37
CA ARG A 491 -14.92 20.92 15.59
C ARG A 491 -15.21 22.42 15.68
N VAL A 492 -15.07 23.16 14.56
CA VAL A 492 -15.45 24.58 14.53
C VAL A 492 -16.94 24.75 14.80
N VAL A 493 -17.79 23.91 14.22
CA VAL A 493 -19.24 23.92 14.51
C VAL A 493 -19.49 23.81 16.02
N GLN A 494 -18.85 22.85 16.70
CA GLN A 494 -19.00 22.70 18.16
C GLN A 494 -18.60 23.97 18.92
N ILE A 495 -17.49 24.60 18.55
CA ILE A 495 -16.99 25.80 19.22
C ILE A 495 -17.91 27.01 18.99
N VAL A 496 -18.41 27.18 17.77
CA VAL A 496 -19.31 28.28 17.41
C VAL A 496 -20.68 28.10 18.07
N THR A 497 -21.22 26.87 18.10
CA THR A 497 -22.50 26.59 18.77
C THR A 497 -22.41 26.79 20.28
N ASN A 498 -21.28 26.41 20.92
CA ASN A 498 -21.11 26.56 22.37
C ASN A 498 -20.85 28.00 22.83
N ARG A 499 -20.51 28.94 21.93
CA ARG A 499 -20.14 30.33 22.28
C ARG A 499 -20.94 31.35 21.46
N GLU A 500 -21.92 31.98 22.09
CA GLU A 500 -22.82 32.96 21.46
C GLU A 500 -22.09 34.17 20.87
N GLU A 501 -21.05 34.67 21.53
CA GLU A 501 -20.29 35.86 21.10
C GLU A 501 -19.62 35.69 19.72
N LEU A 502 -19.33 34.46 19.31
CA LEU A 502 -18.66 34.16 18.04
C LEU A 502 -19.64 33.90 16.89
N GLN A 503 -20.92 33.66 17.18
CA GLN A 503 -21.91 33.22 16.20
C GLN A 503 -22.17 34.28 15.12
N ARG A 504 -22.46 35.52 15.52
CA ARG A 504 -22.68 36.64 14.58
C ARG A 504 -21.47 36.85 13.68
N TYR A 505 -20.28 36.82 14.26
CA TYR A 505 -19.02 37.02 13.54
C TYR A 505 -18.75 35.89 12.53
N ALA A 506 -18.88 34.63 12.95
CA ALA A 506 -18.68 33.47 12.08
C ALA A 506 -19.68 33.46 10.90
N ALA A 507 -20.94 33.82 11.16
CA ALA A 507 -21.97 33.93 10.13
C ALA A 507 -21.66 35.02 9.10
N GLU A 508 -21.21 36.21 9.55
CA GLU A 508 -20.85 37.32 8.67
C GLU A 508 -19.67 36.95 7.75
N GLN A 509 -18.63 36.32 8.31
CA GLN A 509 -17.46 35.90 7.53
C GLN A 509 -17.79 34.77 6.56
N MET A 510 -18.60 33.79 6.98
CA MET A 510 -19.03 32.70 6.09
C MET A 510 -19.92 33.19 4.96
N PHE A 511 -20.79 34.17 5.20
CA PHE A 511 -21.56 34.77 4.12
C PHE A 511 -20.64 35.38 3.05
N LYS A 512 -19.65 36.18 3.47
CA LYS A 512 -18.67 36.79 2.56
C LYS A 512 -17.84 35.74 1.81
N ALA A 513 -17.48 34.65 2.48
CA ALA A 513 -16.74 33.55 1.85
C ALA A 513 -17.57 32.75 0.83
N MET A 514 -18.90 32.75 0.96
CA MET A 514 -19.83 32.01 0.09
C MET A 514 -20.34 32.82 -1.11
N GLU A 515 -20.13 34.14 -1.12
CA GLU A 515 -20.55 35.04 -2.20
C GLU A 515 -19.95 34.70 -3.59
N PRO A 516 -18.68 34.28 -3.71
CA PRO A 516 -18.12 33.83 -4.98
C PRO A 516 -18.91 32.66 -5.59
N ARG A 517 -18.99 32.61 -6.93
CA ARG A 517 -19.79 31.62 -7.65
C ARG A 517 -19.26 30.18 -7.55
N TYR A 518 -17.98 30.02 -7.21
CA TYR A 518 -17.36 28.71 -7.07
C TYR A 518 -16.70 28.62 -5.70
N VAL A 519 -17.17 27.70 -4.88
CA VAL A 519 -16.71 27.48 -3.51
C VAL A 519 -16.51 25.99 -3.30
N ASP A 520 -15.50 25.64 -2.50
CA ASP A 520 -15.22 24.25 -2.16
C ASP A 520 -16.39 23.58 -1.41
N GLU A 521 -16.49 22.26 -1.58
CA GLU A 521 -17.60 21.47 -1.01
C GLU A 521 -17.67 21.56 0.52
N THR A 522 -16.53 21.46 1.21
CA THR A 522 -16.44 21.53 2.67
C THR A 522 -16.85 22.91 3.20
N THR A 523 -16.44 23.96 2.50
CA THR A 523 -16.80 25.35 2.81
C THR A 523 -18.29 25.57 2.61
N THR A 524 -18.88 24.94 1.58
CA THR A 524 -20.33 24.94 1.35
C THR A 524 -21.09 24.21 2.46
N LYS A 525 -20.62 23.04 2.91
CA LYS A 525 -21.23 22.31 4.05
C LYS A 525 -21.22 23.15 5.33
N PHE A 526 -20.05 23.71 5.66
CA PHE A 526 -19.88 24.54 6.85
C PHE A 526 -20.70 25.83 6.76
N GLY A 527 -20.67 26.51 5.61
CA GLY A 527 -21.45 27.72 5.35
C GLY A 527 -22.96 27.48 5.41
N ALA A 528 -23.45 26.38 4.83
CA ALA A 528 -24.85 25.98 4.91
C ALA A 528 -25.31 25.74 6.34
N TYR A 529 -24.47 25.08 7.16
CA TYR A 529 -24.77 24.86 8.57
C TYR A 529 -24.81 26.19 9.36
N VAL A 530 -23.75 27.01 9.26
CA VAL A 530 -23.64 28.27 10.01
C VAL A 530 -24.74 29.26 9.61
N LEU A 531 -25.03 29.42 8.32
CA LEU A 531 -26.11 30.32 7.87
C LEU A 531 -27.50 29.76 8.18
N GLY A 532 -27.69 28.44 8.14
CA GLY A 532 -28.95 27.79 8.50
C GLY A 532 -29.30 27.94 9.99
N GLU A 533 -28.30 27.94 10.87
CA GLU A 533 -28.50 28.10 12.32
C GLU A 533 -28.48 29.58 12.76
N PHE A 534 -27.49 30.35 12.31
CA PHE A 534 -27.19 31.69 12.84
C PHE A 534 -27.51 32.83 11.85
N GLY A 535 -28.11 32.53 10.70
CA GLY A 535 -28.46 33.53 9.69
C GLY A 535 -29.39 34.62 10.22
N TYR A 536 -30.22 34.32 11.23
CA TYR A 536 -31.15 35.26 11.86
C TYR A 536 -30.46 36.43 12.57
N LEU A 537 -29.19 36.27 12.99
CA LEU A 537 -28.39 37.32 13.65
C LEU A 537 -27.89 38.39 12.68
N LEU A 538 -27.97 38.13 11.37
CA LEU A 538 -27.47 39.02 10.31
C LEU A 538 -28.59 39.85 9.66
N CYS A 539 -29.85 39.63 10.04
CA CYS A 539 -31.03 40.26 9.44
C CYS A 539 -31.09 41.78 9.60
N ASP A 540 -30.36 42.34 10.56
CA ASP A 540 -30.28 43.78 10.80
C ASP A 540 -29.63 44.52 9.62
N ASP A 541 -28.77 43.85 8.85
CA ASP A 541 -28.04 44.44 7.73
C ASP A 541 -28.75 44.18 6.39
N ALA A 542 -29.20 45.26 5.73
CA ALA A 542 -29.95 45.18 4.47
C ALA A 542 -29.19 44.51 3.31
N SER A 543 -27.86 44.45 3.37
CA SER A 543 -27.02 43.72 2.41
C SER A 543 -27.04 42.19 2.61
N MET A 544 -27.40 41.72 3.80
CA MET A 544 -27.36 40.32 4.23
C MET A 544 -28.78 39.76 4.52
N SER A 545 -29.79 40.21 3.77
CA SER A 545 -31.17 39.77 3.96
C SER A 545 -31.33 38.25 3.82
N GLY A 546 -32.36 37.68 4.47
CA GLY A 546 -32.66 36.24 4.37
C GLY A 546 -32.84 35.74 2.94
N THR A 547 -33.42 36.58 2.07
CA THR A 547 -33.53 36.33 0.61
C THR A 547 -32.16 36.21 -0.04
N ARG A 548 -31.22 37.11 0.27
CA ARG A 548 -29.88 37.06 -0.28
C ARG A 548 -29.09 35.86 0.23
N GLN A 549 -29.21 35.53 1.51
CA GLN A 549 -28.60 34.32 2.10
C GLN A 549 -29.07 33.05 1.36
N PHE A 550 -30.36 32.96 1.05
CA PHE A 550 -30.91 31.82 0.31
C PHE A 550 -30.41 31.75 -1.13
N GLU A 551 -30.33 32.88 -1.84
CA GLU A 551 -29.77 32.94 -3.19
C GLU A 551 -28.31 32.45 -3.23
N VAL A 552 -27.50 32.90 -2.27
CA VAL A 552 -26.08 32.56 -2.14
C VAL A 552 -25.88 31.06 -1.81
N LEU A 553 -26.80 30.43 -1.08
CA LEU A 553 -26.76 28.98 -0.84
C LEU A 553 -27.29 28.19 -2.04
N HIS A 554 -28.36 28.67 -2.67
CA HIS A 554 -29.02 27.98 -3.79
C HIS A 554 -28.14 27.94 -5.05
N GLN A 555 -27.30 28.95 -5.29
CA GLN A 555 -26.33 28.92 -6.41
C GLN A 555 -25.36 27.73 -6.32
N HIS A 556 -25.03 27.26 -5.11
CA HIS A 556 -24.12 26.12 -4.89
C HIS A 556 -24.84 24.77 -4.85
N TYR A 557 -26.18 24.77 -4.83
CA TYR A 557 -26.98 23.55 -4.69
C TYR A 557 -26.91 22.62 -5.90
N THR A 558 -26.83 23.13 -7.13
CA THR A 558 -26.81 22.28 -8.34
C THR A 558 -25.53 21.45 -8.43
N ASP A 559 -24.40 22.10 -8.13
CA ASP A 559 -23.06 21.57 -8.36
C ASP A 559 -22.54 20.76 -7.16
N ALA A 560 -23.25 20.80 -6.04
CA ALA A 560 -22.92 20.10 -4.80
C ALA A 560 -23.05 18.56 -4.88
N SER A 561 -22.21 17.89 -4.09
CA SER A 561 -22.29 16.45 -3.84
C SER A 561 -23.57 16.06 -3.07
N VAL A 562 -23.88 14.76 -3.04
CA VAL A 562 -25.04 14.21 -2.31
C VAL A 562 -25.08 14.64 -0.83
N PRO A 563 -24.01 14.44 -0.03
CA PRO A 563 -24.04 14.82 1.39
C PRO A 563 -24.19 16.34 1.58
N THR A 564 -23.59 17.14 0.70
CA THR A 564 -23.69 18.62 0.74
C THR A 564 -25.10 19.09 0.42
N LYS A 565 -25.73 18.50 -0.60
CA LYS A 565 -27.17 18.70 -0.90
C LYS A 565 -28.03 18.36 0.30
N GLY A 566 -27.69 17.29 1.01
CA GLY A 566 -28.31 16.91 2.27
C GLY A 566 -28.31 18.01 3.32
N VAL A 567 -27.13 18.57 3.63
CA VAL A 567 -26.97 19.68 4.60
C VAL A 567 -27.68 20.95 4.12
N LEU A 568 -27.59 21.27 2.82
CA LEU A 568 -28.27 22.43 2.23
C LEU A 568 -29.80 22.33 2.36
N LEU A 569 -30.38 21.14 2.14
CA LEU A 569 -31.82 20.94 2.33
C LEU A 569 -32.25 21.18 3.79
N THR A 570 -31.45 20.72 4.75
CA THR A 570 -31.70 21.00 6.17
C THR A 570 -31.61 22.50 6.46
N ALA A 571 -30.62 23.19 5.89
CA ALA A 571 -30.49 24.65 6.03
C ALA A 571 -31.69 25.39 5.41
N PHE A 572 -32.16 24.99 4.23
CA PHE A 572 -33.32 25.61 3.58
C PHE A 572 -34.60 25.49 4.41
N VAL A 573 -34.81 24.37 5.09
CA VAL A 573 -35.98 24.17 5.96
C VAL A 573 -35.88 24.98 7.24
N LYS A 574 -34.67 25.16 7.79
CA LYS A 574 -34.46 26.08 8.91
C LYS A 574 -34.71 27.53 8.50
N MET A 575 -34.25 27.92 7.30
CA MET A 575 -34.54 29.24 6.73
C MET A 575 -36.03 29.45 6.43
N ASP A 576 -36.77 28.41 6.00
CA ASP A 576 -38.23 28.45 5.82
C ASP A 576 -39.00 28.74 7.12
N ASN A 577 -38.51 28.20 8.24
CA ASN A 577 -39.06 28.47 9.57
C ASN A 577 -38.75 29.90 10.05
N LEU A 578 -37.54 30.40 9.78
CA LEU A 578 -37.07 31.71 10.22
C LEU A 578 -37.61 32.87 9.37
N TYR A 579 -37.75 32.68 8.06
CA TYR A 579 -38.10 33.74 7.10
C TYR A 579 -39.40 33.42 6.35
N GLU A 580 -40.44 34.20 6.61
CA GLU A 580 -41.75 33.97 5.97
C GLU A 580 -41.73 34.19 4.45
N GLU A 581 -40.87 35.09 3.98
CA GLU A 581 -40.74 35.46 2.56
C GLU A 581 -40.19 34.32 1.69
N LEU A 582 -39.37 33.43 2.28
CA LEU A 582 -38.70 32.34 1.56
C LEU A 582 -39.59 31.11 1.33
N ARG A 583 -40.78 31.08 1.96
CA ARG A 583 -41.63 29.88 2.01
C ARG A 583 -42.03 29.34 0.64
N SER A 584 -42.39 30.24 -0.27
CA SER A 584 -42.80 29.85 -1.63
C SER A 584 -41.62 29.30 -2.45
N THR A 585 -40.43 29.87 -2.27
CA THR A 585 -39.22 29.51 -3.02
C THR A 585 -38.63 28.19 -2.53
N VAL A 586 -38.52 28.00 -1.21
CA VAL A 586 -38.02 26.76 -0.60
C VAL A 586 -38.93 25.58 -0.95
N HIS A 587 -40.26 25.76 -0.90
CA HIS A 587 -41.21 24.74 -1.29
C HIS A 587 -40.99 24.27 -2.74
N GLY A 588 -40.76 25.20 -3.67
CA GLY A 588 -40.46 24.88 -5.07
C GLY A 588 -39.16 24.08 -5.25
N VAL A 589 -38.15 24.31 -4.42
CA VAL A 589 -36.88 23.57 -4.43
C VAL A 589 -37.07 22.16 -3.85
N LEU A 590 -37.75 22.03 -2.71
CA LEU A 590 -38.03 20.74 -2.07
C LEU A 590 -38.89 19.84 -2.95
N ALA A 591 -39.91 20.37 -3.63
CA ALA A 591 -40.75 19.61 -4.56
C ALA A 591 -39.95 19.00 -5.71
N LYS A 592 -38.97 19.74 -6.26
CA LYS A 592 -38.05 19.23 -7.28
C LYS A 592 -37.12 18.16 -6.69
N ALA A 593 -36.62 18.36 -5.48
CA ALA A 593 -35.74 17.42 -4.80
C ALA A 593 -36.43 16.09 -4.43
N ALA A 594 -37.74 16.09 -4.22
CA ALA A 594 -38.53 14.88 -3.93
C ALA A 594 -38.57 13.88 -5.11
N SER A 595 -38.43 14.36 -6.35
CA SER A 595 -38.34 13.53 -7.55
C SER A 595 -36.92 13.03 -7.86
N ASN A 596 -35.94 13.30 -6.99
CA ASN A 596 -34.55 12.93 -7.22
C ASN A 596 -34.34 11.42 -7.05
N MET A 597 -33.43 10.83 -7.84
CA MET A 597 -33.14 9.40 -7.84
C MET A 597 -32.36 8.94 -6.60
N ASN A 598 -31.73 9.85 -5.88
CA ASN A 598 -30.97 9.53 -4.68
C ASN A 598 -31.89 9.47 -3.45
N LEU A 599 -31.91 8.31 -2.79
CA LEU A 599 -32.73 8.03 -1.61
C LEU A 599 -32.52 9.03 -0.46
N GLU A 600 -31.28 9.47 -0.20
CA GLU A 600 -31.02 10.39 0.93
C GLU A 600 -31.65 11.77 0.70
N ILE A 601 -31.51 12.29 -0.52
CA ILE A 601 -32.06 13.60 -0.91
C ILE A 601 -33.58 13.51 -1.00
N GLN A 602 -34.09 12.43 -1.60
CA GLN A 602 -35.52 12.17 -1.73
C GLN A 602 -36.19 12.05 -0.36
N GLN A 603 -35.60 11.26 0.55
CA GLN A 603 -36.14 11.05 1.89
C GLN A 603 -36.24 12.39 2.64
N ARG A 604 -35.14 13.16 2.71
CA ARG A 604 -35.15 14.47 3.35
C ARG A 604 -36.18 15.42 2.71
N ALA A 605 -36.21 15.51 1.39
CA ALA A 605 -37.15 16.38 0.69
C ALA A 605 -38.62 16.01 0.96
N CYS A 606 -38.96 14.72 0.95
CA CYS A 606 -40.32 14.24 1.25
C CYS A 606 -40.71 14.48 2.71
N GLU A 607 -39.81 14.21 3.67
CA GLU A 607 -40.03 14.46 5.10
C GLU A 607 -40.24 15.95 5.38
N TYR A 608 -39.41 16.81 4.78
CA TYR A 608 -39.52 18.26 4.92
C TYR A 608 -40.80 18.83 4.29
N LEU A 609 -41.22 18.31 3.14
CA LEU A 609 -42.52 18.66 2.55
C LEU A 609 -43.68 18.19 3.42
N ALA A 610 -43.60 16.98 3.99
CA ALA A 610 -44.62 16.43 4.87
C ALA A 610 -44.74 17.25 6.17
N LEU A 611 -43.62 17.65 6.79
CA LEU A 611 -43.60 18.55 7.95
C LEU A 611 -44.33 19.87 7.64
N ARG A 612 -44.15 20.41 6.43
CA ARG A 612 -44.85 21.64 6.02
C ARG A 612 -46.33 21.42 5.75
N GLN A 613 -46.72 20.29 5.17
CA GLN A 613 -48.14 19.94 4.96
C GLN A 613 -48.87 19.74 6.28
N LEU A 614 -48.23 19.11 7.27
CA LEU A 614 -48.75 18.97 8.63
C LEU A 614 -48.99 20.34 9.30
N CYS A 615 -48.10 21.30 9.03
CA CYS A 615 -48.24 22.68 9.49
C CYS A 615 -49.49 23.37 8.92
N GLN A 616 -49.91 23.05 7.68
CA GLN A 616 -51.09 23.64 7.04
C GLN A 616 -52.40 22.95 7.45
N SER A 617 -52.35 21.67 7.82
CA SER A 617 -53.54 20.86 8.13
C SER A 617 -53.98 20.91 9.60
N SER A 618 -53.08 21.23 10.54
CA SER A 618 -53.37 21.23 11.99
C SER A 618 -53.14 22.60 12.64
N PRO A 619 -54.03 23.07 13.54
CA PRO A 619 -53.90 24.38 14.21
C PRO A 619 -52.68 24.48 15.15
N ASN A 620 -52.15 23.36 15.67
CA ASN A 620 -50.92 23.33 16.48
C ASN A 620 -49.67 23.04 15.64
N GLY A 621 -49.79 23.00 14.31
CA GLY A 621 -48.71 22.57 13.42
C GLY A 621 -47.52 23.53 13.37
N GLU A 622 -47.75 24.84 13.56
CA GLU A 622 -46.66 25.83 13.64
C GLU A 622 -45.82 25.69 14.90
N GLU A 623 -46.45 25.37 16.04
CA GLU A 623 -45.73 25.14 17.31
C GLU A 623 -44.87 23.89 17.22
N VAL A 624 -45.39 22.83 16.59
CA VAL A 624 -44.63 21.58 16.34
C VAL A 624 -43.46 21.84 15.39
N LEU A 625 -43.67 22.62 14.32
CA LEU A 625 -42.59 22.96 13.39
C LEU A 625 -41.48 23.78 14.06
N ARG A 626 -41.86 24.77 14.89
CA ARG A 626 -40.90 25.55 15.67
C ARG A 626 -40.12 24.68 16.65
N ALA A 627 -40.78 23.79 17.38
CA ALA A 627 -40.15 22.88 18.35
C ALA A 627 -39.19 21.88 17.68
N VAL A 628 -39.55 21.33 16.51
CA VAL A 628 -38.69 20.39 15.78
C VAL A 628 -37.47 21.09 15.17
N LEU A 629 -37.60 22.35 14.77
CA LEU A 629 -36.54 23.15 14.14
C LEU A 629 -35.89 24.14 15.11
N GLU A 630 -35.93 23.86 16.42
CA GLU A 630 -35.21 24.63 17.42
C GLU A 630 -33.69 24.62 17.17
N PRO A 631 -32.97 25.66 17.64
CA PRO A 631 -31.52 25.71 17.53
C PRO A 631 -30.89 24.49 18.21
N MET A 632 -29.80 23.98 17.62
CA MET A 632 -29.12 22.80 18.14
C MET A 632 -28.67 23.01 19.59
N PRO A 633 -28.90 22.03 20.50
CA PRO A 633 -28.41 22.12 21.87
C PRO A 633 -26.86 22.15 21.90
N VAL A 634 -26.32 22.73 22.98
CA VAL A 634 -24.87 22.81 23.18
C VAL A 634 -24.23 21.42 23.22
N PHE A 635 -23.04 21.29 22.62
CA PHE A 635 -22.31 20.04 22.57
C PHE A 635 -21.58 19.78 23.89
N PRO A 636 -21.58 18.53 24.41
CA PRO A 636 -20.86 18.20 25.63
C PRO A 636 -19.34 18.35 25.48
N GLU A 637 -18.68 18.96 26.46
CA GLU A 637 -17.24 19.28 26.42
C GLU A 637 -16.31 18.05 26.56
N ASN A 638 -16.83 16.92 27.05
CA ASN A 638 -16.05 15.69 27.35
C ASN A 638 -15.63 14.88 26.11
N ARG A 639 -15.93 15.36 24.90
CA ARG A 639 -15.56 14.66 23.66
C ARG A 639 -14.13 15.05 23.29
N GLU A 640 -13.18 14.14 23.49
CA GLU A 640 -11.80 14.32 23.03
C GLU A 640 -11.79 14.72 21.55
N SER A 641 -11.00 15.75 21.18
CA SER A 641 -10.97 16.25 19.82
C SER A 641 -10.54 15.16 18.85
N GLY A 642 -11.36 14.87 17.84
CA GLY A 642 -11.04 13.87 16.80
C GLY A 642 -9.71 14.15 16.07
N LEU A 643 -9.25 15.40 16.09
CA LEU A 643 -7.93 15.82 15.58
C LEU A 643 -6.77 15.33 16.47
N ILE A 644 -6.93 15.36 17.79
CA ILE A 644 -5.93 14.89 18.77
C ILE A 644 -5.83 13.36 18.73
N VAL A 645 -6.96 12.66 18.60
CA VAL A 645 -6.98 11.20 18.41
C VAL A 645 -6.26 10.80 17.12
N ARG A 646 -6.50 11.52 16.01
CA ARG A 646 -5.79 11.29 14.75
C ARG A 646 -4.29 11.59 14.86
N LEU A 647 -3.91 12.66 15.53
CA LEU A 647 -2.51 12.98 15.80
C LEU A 647 -1.82 11.88 16.62
N ARG A 648 -2.48 11.37 17.67
CA ARG A 648 -1.94 10.29 18.51
C ARG A 648 -1.79 9.00 17.71
N ASN A 649 -2.72 8.69 16.82
CA ASN A 649 -2.62 7.54 15.92
C ASN A 649 -1.48 7.71 14.90
N GLN A 650 -1.28 8.91 14.35
CA GLN A 650 -0.14 9.20 13.47
C GLN A 650 1.20 9.12 14.22
N GLN A 651 1.27 9.61 15.46
CA GLN A 651 2.48 9.52 16.29
C GLN A 651 2.80 8.06 16.68
N LYS A 652 1.79 7.25 16.99
CA LYS A 652 1.95 5.81 17.24
C LYS A 652 2.43 5.05 16.00
N ALA A 653 1.94 5.41 14.81
CA ALA A 653 2.42 4.85 13.55
C ALA A 653 3.88 5.23 13.25
N ALA A 654 4.29 6.45 13.60
CA ALA A 654 5.67 6.91 13.44
C ALA A 654 6.65 6.36 14.50
N ALA A 655 6.16 5.97 15.68
CA ALA A 655 6.96 5.37 16.75
C ALA A 655 7.19 3.85 16.57
N GLY A 656 6.37 3.15 15.78
CA GLY A 656 6.49 1.71 15.53
C GLY A 656 7.67 1.27 14.63
N GLY A 657 8.65 2.15 14.39
CA GLY A 657 9.79 1.92 13.49
C GLY A 657 11.13 1.60 14.17
N ASP A 658 11.24 1.65 15.49
CA ASP A 658 12.44 1.25 16.24
C ASP A 658 12.03 0.53 17.54
N GLY A 659 12.79 -0.49 17.90
CA GLY A 659 12.35 -1.58 18.78
C GLY A 659 12.13 -1.29 20.26
N ALA A 660 11.45 -2.27 20.88
CA ALA A 660 11.33 -2.60 22.30
C ALA A 660 10.78 -1.52 23.26
N VAL A 661 9.56 -1.75 23.76
CA VAL A 661 9.05 -1.08 24.98
C VAL A 661 8.64 -2.15 25.98
N LEU A 662 9.32 -2.16 27.13
CA LEU A 662 8.95 -2.87 28.36
C LEU A 662 7.68 -2.24 28.96
N PRO A 663 6.76 -3.03 29.52
CA PRO A 663 5.56 -2.50 30.17
C PRO A 663 5.91 -2.00 31.59
N GLU A 664 5.69 -0.71 31.87
CA GLU A 664 5.65 -0.21 33.25
C GLU A 664 4.25 -0.41 33.86
N GLU A 665 4.24 -1.03 35.03
CA GLU A 665 3.11 -1.24 35.92
C GLU A 665 2.70 0.05 36.66
N GLY A 666 1.40 0.17 36.98
CA GLY A 666 0.97 0.92 38.16
C GLY A 666 -0.25 1.83 37.96
N ALA A 667 -1.46 1.28 38.10
CA ALA A 667 -2.58 1.87 38.87
C ALA A 667 -3.86 1.02 38.76
N THR A 668 -3.95 0.03 39.65
CA THR A 668 -5.13 -0.42 40.41
C THR A 668 -6.54 -0.27 39.81
N SER A 669 -7.15 -1.40 39.46
CA SER A 669 -8.61 -1.61 39.43
C SER A 669 -9.01 -2.68 40.48
N PRO A 670 -10.06 -2.46 41.29
CA PRO A 670 -10.55 -3.48 42.22
C PRO A 670 -11.54 -4.44 41.55
N ARG A 671 -11.51 -5.67 42.06
CA ARG A 671 -12.07 -6.92 41.58
C ARG A 671 -13.39 -7.25 42.29
N ALA A 672 -14.40 -7.74 41.55
CA ALA A 672 -15.40 -8.72 42.01
C ALA A 672 -16.12 -9.32 40.77
N GLN A 673 -15.82 -10.54 40.31
CA GLN A 673 -16.25 -11.87 40.77
C GLN A 673 -17.70 -12.31 40.38
N THR A 674 -17.73 -13.30 39.47
CA THR A 674 -18.57 -14.53 39.41
C THR A 674 -19.99 -14.57 38.79
N ARG A 675 -20.06 -15.34 37.68
CA ARG A 675 -20.96 -16.47 37.27
C ARG A 675 -22.51 -16.32 37.15
N VAL A 676 -22.96 -16.45 35.89
CA VAL A 676 -23.94 -17.39 35.24
C VAL A 676 -25.39 -17.59 35.77
N SER A 677 -26.33 -17.72 34.79
CA SER A 677 -27.75 -18.20 34.75
C SER A 677 -28.83 -17.21 35.22
N GLU A 678 -30.00 -16.98 34.59
CA GLU A 678 -30.85 -17.69 33.60
C GLU A 678 -31.89 -16.68 32.99
N GLN A 679 -32.56 -17.03 31.88
CA GLN A 679 -33.56 -16.26 31.07
C GLN A 679 -34.95 -16.11 31.78
N PRO A 680 -36.07 -15.59 31.17
CA PRO A 680 -36.36 -14.77 29.95
C PRO A 680 -37.36 -13.56 30.17
N ALA A 681 -37.65 -12.83 29.07
CA ALA A 681 -38.90 -12.13 28.70
C ALA A 681 -38.98 -10.57 28.72
N ALA A 682 -39.21 -10.05 27.50
CA ALA A 682 -39.95 -8.84 27.04
C ALA A 682 -40.10 -7.60 27.94
N ASP A 683 -39.57 -6.44 27.50
CA ASP A 683 -40.39 -5.46 26.77
C ASP A 683 -39.59 -4.28 26.18
N THR A 684 -40.03 -3.89 24.99
CA THR A 684 -39.91 -2.65 24.21
C THR A 684 -39.19 -1.41 24.79
N ALA A 685 -38.05 -1.05 24.19
CA ALA A 685 -37.70 0.33 23.81
C ALA A 685 -36.51 0.28 22.83
N VAL A 686 -36.77 0.68 21.57
CA VAL A 686 -35.78 0.71 20.50
C VAL A 686 -35.12 2.08 20.53
N ASP A 687 -33.91 2.17 21.08
CA ASP A 687 -33.06 3.36 21.00
C ASP A 687 -32.27 3.30 19.68
N LEU A 688 -32.64 4.19 18.76
CA LEU A 688 -32.37 4.09 17.32
C LEU A 688 -31.34 5.12 16.83
N LEU A 689 -30.37 5.59 17.64
CA LEU A 689 -29.37 6.57 17.17
C LEU A 689 -27.95 6.43 17.78
N SER A 690 -27.54 5.26 18.27
CA SER A 690 -26.13 5.02 18.64
C SER A 690 -25.42 4.14 17.61
N LEU A 691 -24.92 4.77 16.54
CA LEU A 691 -23.87 4.22 15.67
C LEU A 691 -22.59 5.02 15.92
N ASP A 692 -21.94 4.77 17.05
CA ASP A 692 -20.48 4.81 17.11
C ASP A 692 -20.01 4.12 18.41
N GLU A 693 -19.55 2.87 18.29
CA GLU A 693 -18.68 2.24 19.29
C GLU A 693 -17.78 1.20 18.60
N PRO A 694 -16.62 0.87 19.18
CA PRO A 694 -15.34 1.22 18.62
C PRO A 694 -14.68 0.04 17.92
N VAL A 695 -13.96 0.31 16.83
CA VAL A 695 -13.07 -0.68 16.22
C VAL A 695 -11.92 -0.96 17.18
N ALA A 696 -11.98 -2.11 17.84
CA ALA A 696 -10.83 -2.71 18.52
C ALA A 696 -9.70 -2.97 17.50
N PRO A 697 -8.42 -2.78 17.87
CA PRO A 697 -7.31 -2.77 16.93
C PRO A 697 -7.04 -4.20 16.46
N LYS A 698 -7.50 -4.55 15.25
CA LYS A 698 -6.90 -5.66 14.51
C LYS A 698 -5.55 -5.19 14.03
N THR A 699 -4.52 -5.74 14.67
CA THR A 699 -3.13 -5.73 14.24
C THR A 699 -3.05 -5.92 12.73
N SER A 700 -2.69 -4.86 12.03
CA SER A 700 -2.20 -4.94 10.67
C SER A 700 -0.86 -5.67 10.72
N SER A 701 -0.87 -6.94 10.33
CA SER A 701 0.32 -7.56 9.75
C SER A 701 0.70 -6.72 8.53
N ALA A 702 1.81 -6.01 8.67
CA ALA A 702 2.45 -5.34 7.55
C ALA A 702 2.80 -6.39 6.48
N PHE A 703 2.49 -6.03 5.24
CA PHE A 703 2.86 -6.70 4.01
C PHE A 703 4.34 -7.15 4.02
N ALA A 704 4.54 -8.47 4.12
CA ALA A 704 5.64 -9.13 3.44
C ALA A 704 5.14 -9.48 2.03
N MET A 705 5.85 -8.99 1.02
CA MET A 705 5.66 -9.34 -0.39
C MET A 705 5.85 -10.85 -0.59
N ALA A 706 4.75 -11.60 -0.66
CA ALA A 706 4.71 -12.95 -1.22
C ALA A 706 4.13 -12.85 -2.63
N GLY A 707 5.03 -12.81 -3.61
CA GLY A 707 4.71 -13.14 -4.99
C GLY A 707 4.51 -14.66 -5.11
N GLN A 708 3.37 -15.01 -5.70
CA GLN A 708 3.09 -16.22 -6.48
C GLN A 708 3.16 -17.58 -5.77
N ASP A 709 2.02 -18.26 -5.73
CA ASP A 709 2.00 -19.70 -6.05
C ASP A 709 0.72 -20.06 -6.83
N ALA A 710 0.81 -19.82 -8.13
CA ALA A 710 0.20 -20.56 -9.23
C ALA A 710 1.23 -20.36 -10.38
N LEU A 711 1.75 -21.36 -11.09
CA LEU A 711 1.10 -22.51 -11.69
C LEU A 711 2.06 -23.71 -11.78
N ARG A 712 1.66 -24.86 -11.22
CA ARG A 712 2.01 -26.17 -11.80
C ARG A 712 0.98 -26.47 -12.90
N GLY A 713 1.32 -26.12 -14.14
CA GLY A 713 0.68 -26.67 -15.33
C GLY A 713 1.16 -28.10 -15.58
N PRO A 714 0.27 -29.06 -15.89
CA PRO A 714 0.60 -30.49 -15.98
C PRO A 714 1.17 -30.83 -17.37
N ASN A 715 2.21 -31.68 -17.41
CA ASN A 715 2.58 -32.40 -18.63
C ASN A 715 2.25 -33.90 -18.43
N PRO A 716 1.60 -34.55 -19.41
CA PRO A 716 1.07 -35.90 -19.28
C PRO A 716 2.12 -36.93 -19.71
N ALA A 717 2.71 -37.67 -18.77
CA ALA A 717 3.41 -38.94 -19.03
C ALA A 717 3.91 -39.54 -17.72
N SER A 718 3.04 -40.21 -16.97
CA SER A 718 3.44 -41.23 -16.00
C SER A 718 2.22 -42.08 -15.62
N THR A 719 1.78 -42.92 -16.55
CA THR A 719 1.12 -44.18 -16.21
C THR A 719 2.19 -45.24 -15.95
N ASP A 720 1.96 -46.05 -14.93
CA ASP A 720 2.65 -47.29 -14.58
C ASP A 720 4.08 -47.20 -14.05
N LEU A 721 4.20 -47.22 -12.71
CA LEU A 721 5.24 -47.94 -11.95
C LEU A 721 4.95 -47.95 -10.43
N GLY A 722 3.69 -48.21 -10.04
CA GLY A 722 3.25 -48.19 -8.63
C GLY A 722 2.77 -49.52 -8.04
N ASP A 723 2.70 -50.60 -8.82
CA ASP A 723 1.94 -51.82 -8.45
C ASP A 723 2.80 -52.94 -7.80
N ILE A 724 3.72 -52.60 -6.89
CA ILE A 724 4.60 -53.59 -6.21
C ILE A 724 4.71 -53.43 -4.67
N PHE A 725 3.98 -52.52 -4.02
CA PHE A 725 3.88 -52.55 -2.55
C PHE A 725 2.45 -52.24 -2.09
N GLY A 726 1.77 -53.26 -1.58
CA GLY A 726 0.34 -53.23 -1.27
C GLY A 726 -0.05 -52.44 -0.02
N GLY A 727 -1.28 -51.93 -0.05
CA GLY A 727 -2.23 -52.14 1.05
C GLY A 727 -2.57 -50.97 1.98
N SER A 728 -3.13 -49.87 1.46
CA SER A 728 -4.18 -49.10 2.15
C SER A 728 -4.92 -48.19 1.15
N SER A 729 -6.25 -48.29 1.13
CA SER A 729 -7.17 -47.72 0.15
C SER A 729 -7.30 -46.19 0.23
N GLY A 730 -6.98 -45.49 -0.86
CA GLY A 730 -7.34 -44.08 -1.09
C GLY A 730 -7.88 -43.90 -2.51
N GLY A 731 -9.22 -43.83 -2.65
CA GLY A 731 -9.89 -43.65 -3.94
C GLY A 731 -9.70 -42.23 -4.51
N LYS A 732 -9.75 -42.10 -5.84
CA LYS A 732 -9.79 -40.80 -6.55
C LYS A 732 -10.96 -39.95 -6.02
N PRO A 733 -10.79 -38.62 -5.83
CA PRO A 733 -11.86 -37.76 -5.36
C PRO A 733 -13.01 -37.70 -6.37
N VAL A 734 -14.26 -37.70 -5.87
CA VAL A 734 -15.48 -37.66 -6.69
C VAL A 734 -15.71 -36.22 -7.18
N GLY A 735 -15.78 -36.04 -8.50
CA GLY A 735 -16.08 -34.75 -9.15
C GLY A 735 -17.57 -34.44 -9.26
N LEU A 736 -17.92 -33.29 -9.86
CA LEU A 736 -19.30 -32.93 -10.22
C LEU A 736 -19.85 -33.88 -11.30
N ASP A 737 -21.10 -34.34 -11.14
CA ASP A 737 -21.76 -35.26 -12.09
C ASP A 737 -22.08 -34.55 -13.42
N ALA A 738 -21.82 -35.22 -14.54
CA ALA A 738 -21.94 -34.64 -15.89
C ALA A 738 -23.40 -34.28 -16.26
N SER A 739 -24.37 -34.87 -15.57
CA SER A 739 -25.81 -34.64 -15.71
C SER A 739 -26.28 -33.24 -15.28
N LEU A 740 -25.51 -32.54 -14.43
CA LEU A 740 -25.85 -31.22 -13.86
C LEU A 740 -25.35 -30.03 -14.69
N THR A 741 -24.49 -30.27 -15.69
CA THR A 741 -23.93 -29.25 -16.60
C THR A 741 -24.96 -28.30 -17.23
N PRO A 742 -26.13 -28.75 -17.75
CA PRO A 742 -27.14 -27.85 -18.31
C PRO A 742 -27.84 -26.98 -17.24
N GLN A 743 -28.01 -27.48 -16.01
CA GLN A 743 -28.62 -26.71 -14.92
C GLN A 743 -27.67 -25.61 -14.40
N ILE A 744 -26.37 -25.90 -14.36
CA ILE A 744 -25.33 -24.91 -14.00
C ILE A 744 -25.33 -23.75 -14.99
N ALA A 745 -25.57 -23.99 -16.28
CA ALA A 745 -25.69 -22.91 -17.27
C ALA A 745 -26.94 -22.01 -17.04
N VAL A 746 -28.07 -22.60 -16.64
CA VAL A 746 -29.29 -21.85 -16.28
C VAL A 746 -29.06 -21.02 -15.01
N TRP A 747 -28.42 -21.59 -13.99
CA TRP A 747 -28.06 -20.88 -12.77
C TRP A 747 -27.08 -19.73 -13.03
N ALA A 748 -26.06 -19.95 -13.87
CA ALA A 748 -25.13 -18.91 -14.29
C ALA A 748 -25.85 -17.76 -15.02
N ARG A 749 -26.82 -18.05 -15.89
CA ARG A 749 -27.66 -17.04 -16.54
C ARG A 749 -28.48 -16.25 -15.53
N ASN A 750 -29.12 -16.92 -14.57
CA ASN A 750 -29.91 -16.25 -13.53
C ASN A 750 -29.05 -15.33 -12.66
N LEU A 751 -27.81 -15.73 -12.36
CA LEU A 751 -26.82 -14.91 -11.64
C LEU A 751 -26.31 -13.71 -12.46
N MET A 752 -26.45 -13.70 -13.79
CA MET A 752 -26.19 -12.51 -14.61
C MET A 752 -27.33 -11.50 -14.55
N LEU A 753 -28.57 -11.99 -14.51
CA LEU A 753 -29.77 -11.14 -14.48
C LEU A 753 -30.07 -10.62 -13.07
N ASN A 754 -29.80 -11.43 -12.04
CA ASN A 754 -30.05 -11.11 -10.64
C ASN A 754 -28.75 -11.19 -9.83
N PRO A 755 -28.45 -10.20 -8.96
CA PRO A 755 -27.22 -10.18 -8.14
C PRO A 755 -27.21 -11.22 -7.02
N GLN A 756 -28.27 -12.01 -6.87
CA GLN A 756 -28.42 -13.07 -5.87
C GLN A 756 -28.98 -14.32 -6.53
N GLY A 757 -28.37 -15.47 -6.29
CA GLY A 757 -28.82 -16.74 -6.85
C GLY A 757 -28.06 -17.95 -6.34
N VAL A 758 -28.49 -19.13 -6.77
CA VAL A 758 -27.81 -20.40 -6.51
C VAL A 758 -26.77 -20.61 -7.61
N LEU A 759 -25.56 -20.99 -7.23
CA LEU A 759 -24.43 -21.20 -8.14
C LEU A 759 -24.30 -22.67 -8.53
N VAL A 760 -24.38 -23.56 -7.53
CA VAL A 760 -24.42 -25.01 -7.69
C VAL A 760 -25.27 -25.60 -6.59
N GLU A 761 -26.13 -26.55 -6.94
CA GLU A 761 -26.95 -27.30 -5.98
C GLU A 761 -26.89 -28.79 -6.29
N ASN A 762 -26.35 -29.55 -5.34
CA ASN A 762 -26.31 -31.02 -5.39
C ASN A 762 -27.01 -31.61 -4.15
N ASP A 763 -27.07 -32.93 -4.06
CA ASP A 763 -27.61 -33.64 -2.89
C ASP A 763 -26.79 -33.42 -1.61
N VAL A 764 -25.52 -33.02 -1.75
CA VAL A 764 -24.55 -32.89 -0.64
C VAL A 764 -24.37 -31.44 -0.19
N LEU A 765 -24.16 -30.51 -1.14
CA LEU A 765 -23.79 -29.12 -0.87
C LEU A 765 -24.59 -28.18 -1.77
N GLN A 766 -25.06 -27.08 -1.19
CA GLN A 766 -25.66 -25.96 -1.92
C GLN A 766 -24.75 -24.73 -1.79
N ILE A 767 -24.37 -24.14 -2.92
CA ILE A 767 -23.55 -22.94 -2.99
C ILE A 767 -24.43 -21.81 -3.51
N GLY A 768 -24.81 -20.88 -2.63
CA GLY A 768 -25.46 -19.62 -2.99
C GLY A 768 -24.44 -18.51 -3.19
N ALA A 769 -24.73 -17.54 -4.04
CA ALA A 769 -23.88 -16.37 -4.24
C ALA A 769 -24.68 -15.07 -4.29
N LYS A 770 -24.11 -14.03 -3.67
CA LYS A 770 -24.57 -12.64 -3.75
C LYS A 770 -23.41 -11.76 -4.16
N HIS A 771 -23.50 -11.09 -5.30
CA HIS A 771 -22.42 -10.28 -5.84
C HIS A 771 -22.83 -8.83 -6.10
N GLU A 772 -21.90 -7.90 -5.94
CA GLU A 772 -22.03 -6.48 -6.29
C GLU A 772 -20.72 -6.01 -6.94
N TYR A 773 -20.80 -5.32 -8.07
CA TYR A 773 -19.65 -4.84 -8.83
C TYR A 773 -19.74 -3.33 -9.11
N ARG A 774 -18.66 -2.60 -8.83
CA ARG A 774 -18.49 -1.17 -9.13
C ARG A 774 -17.14 -0.91 -9.80
N GLY A 775 -17.16 -0.35 -11.02
CA GLY A 775 -15.95 -0.12 -11.81
C GLY A 775 -15.18 -1.43 -12.04
N SER A 776 -13.90 -1.45 -11.67
CA SER A 776 -13.02 -2.63 -11.79
C SER A 776 -13.07 -3.59 -10.60
N GLN A 777 -13.83 -3.27 -9.55
CA GLN A 777 -13.85 -4.03 -8.29
C GLN A 777 -15.23 -4.66 -8.03
N GLY A 778 -15.21 -5.83 -7.39
CA GLY A 778 -16.37 -6.64 -7.07
C GLY A 778 -16.29 -7.24 -5.67
N ARG A 779 -17.46 -7.36 -5.04
CA ARG A 779 -17.64 -8.04 -3.76
C ARG A 779 -18.60 -9.22 -3.96
N ILE A 780 -18.15 -10.42 -3.64
CA ILE A 780 -18.91 -11.66 -3.78
C ILE A 780 -19.04 -12.29 -2.40
N ASN A 781 -20.27 -12.53 -1.95
CA ASN A 781 -20.56 -13.31 -0.76
C ASN A 781 -21.05 -14.69 -1.19
N LEU A 782 -20.32 -15.73 -0.83
CA LEU A 782 -20.69 -17.12 -1.06
C LEU A 782 -21.27 -17.73 0.21
N PHE A 783 -22.33 -18.51 0.04
CA PHE A 783 -23.04 -19.20 1.11
C PHE A 783 -23.00 -20.70 0.87
N TYR A 784 -22.27 -21.43 1.69
CA TYR A 784 -22.10 -22.87 1.61
C TYR A 784 -23.04 -23.55 2.61
N GLY A 785 -24.14 -24.13 2.12
CA GLY A 785 -25.09 -24.89 2.93
C GLY A 785 -24.86 -26.39 2.83
N ASN A 786 -24.59 -27.06 3.96
CA ASN A 786 -24.55 -28.52 4.02
C ASN A 786 -25.97 -29.08 4.05
N LYS A 787 -26.37 -29.82 3.03
CA LYS A 787 -27.71 -30.43 2.95
C LYS A 787 -27.80 -31.77 3.69
N THR A 788 -26.66 -32.36 4.03
CA THR A 788 -26.60 -33.66 4.71
C THR A 788 -26.70 -33.50 6.23
N THR A 789 -27.03 -34.59 6.91
CA THR A 789 -27.01 -34.69 8.38
C THR A 789 -25.61 -34.90 8.94
N ASP A 790 -24.64 -35.25 8.09
CA ASP A 790 -23.27 -35.58 8.48
C ASP A 790 -22.37 -34.33 8.44
N THR A 791 -21.32 -34.31 9.26
CA THR A 791 -20.31 -33.24 9.28
C THR A 791 -19.35 -33.37 8.10
N LEU A 792 -19.16 -32.31 7.32
CA LEU A 792 -18.15 -32.26 6.25
C LEU A 792 -16.80 -31.87 6.86
N ASN A 793 -15.78 -32.71 6.68
CA ASN A 793 -14.43 -32.50 7.25
C ASN A 793 -13.42 -32.08 6.19
N GLY A 794 -12.49 -31.19 6.55
CA GLY A 794 -11.45 -30.69 5.64
C GLY A 794 -12.02 -29.75 4.57
N PHE A 795 -13.03 -28.95 4.94
CA PHE A 795 -13.65 -28.00 4.03
C PHE A 795 -12.65 -26.90 3.67
N SER A 796 -12.28 -26.81 2.40
CA SER A 796 -11.35 -25.80 1.90
C SER A 796 -11.78 -25.31 0.52
N VAL A 797 -11.57 -24.03 0.25
CA VAL A 797 -11.89 -23.38 -1.02
C VAL A 797 -10.62 -22.76 -1.58
N GLN A 798 -10.19 -23.23 -2.74
CA GLN A 798 -9.05 -22.67 -3.47
C GLN A 798 -9.55 -21.84 -4.65
N LEU A 799 -9.14 -20.58 -4.73
CA LEU A 799 -9.46 -19.72 -5.87
C LEU A 799 -8.37 -19.84 -6.94
N GLU A 800 -8.76 -20.20 -8.15
CA GLU A 800 -7.92 -20.16 -9.34
C GLU A 800 -8.17 -18.84 -10.07
N THR A 801 -7.63 -17.76 -9.52
CA THR A 801 -7.58 -16.47 -10.23
C THR A 801 -6.28 -16.41 -11.01
N GLY A 802 -6.33 -16.63 -12.33
CA GLY A 802 -5.18 -16.40 -13.21
C GLY A 802 -4.68 -14.95 -13.17
N ASN A 803 -3.71 -14.59 -14.03
CA ASN A 803 -3.05 -13.28 -14.03
C ASN A 803 -3.96 -12.06 -14.31
N HIS A 804 -5.25 -12.27 -14.57
CA HIS A 804 -6.21 -11.23 -14.93
C HIS A 804 -6.98 -10.67 -13.73
N PHE A 805 -6.96 -11.36 -12.58
CA PHE A 805 -7.72 -10.97 -11.39
C PHE A 805 -6.85 -10.94 -10.13
N ARG A 806 -7.12 -9.97 -9.26
CA ARG A 806 -6.63 -9.93 -7.89
C ARG A 806 -7.79 -10.26 -6.96
N ALA A 807 -7.71 -11.35 -6.19
CA ALA A 807 -8.76 -11.74 -5.25
C ALA A 807 -8.21 -11.86 -3.82
N GLN A 808 -9.01 -11.43 -2.85
CA GLN A 808 -8.81 -11.62 -1.42
C GLN A 808 -10.06 -12.31 -0.86
N ALA A 809 -9.89 -13.44 -0.18
CA ALA A 809 -10.99 -14.23 0.36
C ALA A 809 -10.83 -14.39 1.88
N ASP A 810 -11.95 -14.34 2.61
CA ASP A 810 -11.98 -14.61 4.04
C ASP A 810 -11.75 -16.10 4.36
N GLU A 811 -11.20 -16.38 5.54
CA GLU A 811 -10.98 -17.74 6.05
C GLU A 811 -12.31 -18.44 6.37
N LEU A 812 -12.40 -19.72 6.03
CA LEU A 812 -13.55 -20.59 6.28
C LEU A 812 -13.23 -21.59 7.39
N PRO A 813 -14.24 -22.07 8.14
CA PRO A 813 -14.04 -23.14 9.10
C PRO A 813 -13.69 -24.46 8.38
N SER A 814 -12.76 -25.21 8.97
CA SER A 814 -12.28 -26.50 8.43
C SER A 814 -13.31 -27.64 8.53
N GLN A 815 -14.43 -27.40 9.24
CA GLN A 815 -15.54 -28.34 9.40
C GLN A 815 -16.87 -27.60 9.23
N LEU A 816 -17.82 -28.23 8.52
CA LEU A 816 -19.19 -27.72 8.34
C LEU A 816 -20.18 -28.75 8.88
N ALA A 817 -20.90 -28.41 9.96
CA ALA A 817 -21.86 -29.33 10.58
C ALA A 817 -23.07 -29.62 9.68
N GLY A 818 -23.77 -30.72 9.94
CA GLY A 818 -25.00 -31.08 9.23
C GLY A 818 -26.05 -29.96 9.33
N LYS A 819 -26.69 -29.62 8.20
CA LYS A 819 -27.68 -28.52 8.08
C LYS A 819 -27.17 -27.11 8.44
N GLN A 820 -25.87 -26.91 8.62
CA GLN A 820 -25.29 -25.59 8.89
C GLN A 820 -24.89 -24.89 7.57
N GLN A 821 -24.90 -23.55 7.60
CA GLN A 821 -24.42 -22.71 6.52
C GLN A 821 -23.18 -21.92 6.94
N ALA A 822 -22.16 -21.89 6.08
CA ALA A 822 -20.98 -21.03 6.20
C ALA A 822 -21.03 -19.90 5.16
N LYS A 823 -20.52 -18.72 5.52
CA LYS A 823 -20.44 -17.55 4.65
C LYS A 823 -18.98 -17.21 4.39
N GLN A 824 -18.61 -16.98 3.13
CA GLN A 824 -17.30 -16.47 2.72
C GLN A 824 -17.47 -15.18 1.92
N GLN A 825 -16.72 -14.13 2.27
CA GLN A 825 -16.64 -12.91 1.47
C GLN A 825 -15.36 -12.92 0.63
N ILE A 826 -15.50 -12.59 -0.65
CA ILE A 826 -14.41 -12.52 -1.64
C ILE A 826 -14.45 -11.12 -2.26
N MET A 827 -13.34 -10.40 -2.13
CA MET A 827 -13.10 -9.13 -2.83
C MET A 827 -12.29 -9.44 -4.08
N ILE A 828 -12.80 -9.09 -5.27
CA ILE A 828 -12.13 -9.34 -6.55
C ILE A 828 -11.93 -8.04 -7.33
N GLU A 829 -10.80 -7.90 -7.99
CA GLU A 829 -10.49 -6.78 -8.87
C GLU A 829 -9.96 -7.28 -10.22
N ALA A 830 -10.57 -6.80 -11.31
CA ALA A 830 -10.16 -7.11 -12.67
C ALA A 830 -8.96 -6.24 -13.06
N MET A 831 -7.79 -6.87 -13.25
CA MET A 831 -6.54 -6.19 -13.59
C MET A 831 -6.32 -6.14 -15.12
N ALA A 832 -6.90 -7.06 -15.89
CA ALA A 832 -6.81 -7.10 -17.35
C ALA A 832 -8.12 -7.62 -17.97
N PRO A 833 -8.38 -7.35 -19.27
CA PRO A 833 -9.43 -8.02 -20.02
C PRO A 833 -9.28 -9.55 -19.98
N PHE A 834 -10.39 -10.28 -19.88
CA PHE A 834 -10.39 -11.74 -19.78
C PHE A 834 -11.50 -12.34 -20.63
N THR A 835 -11.30 -13.59 -21.08
CA THR A 835 -12.27 -14.35 -21.89
C THR A 835 -13.14 -15.31 -21.07
N GLU A 836 -12.59 -15.85 -19.98
CA GLU A 836 -13.25 -16.84 -19.11
C GLU A 836 -13.29 -16.33 -17.66
N PRO A 837 -14.40 -16.58 -16.93
CA PRO A 837 -14.51 -16.20 -15.52
C PRO A 837 -13.56 -17.04 -14.64
N PRO A 838 -13.12 -16.51 -13.49
CA PRO A 838 -12.26 -17.24 -12.56
C PRO A 838 -13.00 -18.43 -11.94
N THR A 839 -12.29 -19.51 -11.66
CA THR A 839 -12.87 -20.73 -11.06
C THR A 839 -12.45 -20.89 -9.60
N MET A 840 -13.33 -21.48 -8.79
CA MET A 840 -13.00 -21.96 -7.44
C MET A 840 -13.09 -23.48 -7.40
N THR A 841 -12.22 -24.09 -6.60
CA THR A 841 -12.25 -25.52 -6.32
C THR A 841 -12.57 -25.72 -4.84
N VAL A 842 -13.73 -26.33 -4.57
CA VAL A 842 -14.21 -26.65 -3.21
C VAL A 842 -13.88 -28.10 -2.90
N ASN A 843 -13.06 -28.32 -1.87
CA ASN A 843 -12.63 -29.64 -1.43
C ASN A 843 -13.20 -29.95 -0.04
N PHE A 844 -13.74 -31.15 0.13
CA PHE A 844 -14.19 -31.65 1.44
C PHE A 844 -14.25 -33.18 1.46
N SER A 845 -14.27 -33.76 2.65
CA SER A 845 -14.37 -35.22 2.85
C SER A 845 -15.62 -35.58 3.66
N ARG A 846 -16.27 -36.67 3.28
CA ARG A 846 -17.42 -37.27 4.00
C ARG A 846 -17.20 -38.78 4.10
N ASN A 847 -17.27 -39.32 5.32
CA ASN A 847 -17.17 -40.76 5.61
C ASN A 847 -15.99 -41.47 4.90
N GLY A 848 -14.83 -40.80 4.78
CA GLY A 848 -13.64 -41.35 4.13
C GLY A 848 -13.55 -41.13 2.61
N THR A 849 -14.61 -40.61 1.97
CA THR A 849 -14.63 -40.25 0.54
C THR A 849 -14.36 -38.75 0.36
N SER A 850 -13.39 -38.41 -0.49
CA SER A 850 -13.07 -37.01 -0.82
C SER A 850 -13.88 -36.52 -2.02
N TYR A 851 -14.40 -35.30 -1.94
CA TYR A 851 -15.15 -34.61 -2.98
C TYR A 851 -14.39 -33.34 -3.41
N SER A 852 -14.35 -33.07 -4.71
CA SER A 852 -13.74 -31.86 -5.27
C SER A 852 -14.64 -31.26 -6.35
N TYR A 853 -15.18 -30.08 -6.10
CA TYR A 853 -16.11 -29.38 -6.98
C TYR A 853 -15.45 -28.16 -7.60
N ARG A 854 -15.32 -28.16 -8.93
CA ARG A 854 -14.81 -27.02 -9.70
C ARG A 854 -15.97 -26.17 -10.20
N VAL A 855 -16.02 -24.92 -9.78
CA VAL A 855 -17.17 -24.03 -9.98
C VAL A 855 -16.70 -22.65 -10.44
N ALA A 856 -17.30 -22.10 -11.51
CA ALA A 856 -16.97 -20.76 -12.01
C ALA A 856 -17.62 -19.67 -11.15
N LEU A 857 -16.85 -18.66 -10.75
CA LEU A 857 -17.37 -17.50 -10.03
C LEU A 857 -18.27 -16.63 -10.92
N PRO A 858 -19.23 -15.89 -10.34
CA PRO A 858 -20.15 -15.02 -11.08
C PRO A 858 -19.48 -13.70 -11.49
N CYS A 859 -18.30 -13.76 -12.12
CA CYS A 859 -17.51 -12.60 -12.56
C CYS A 859 -17.44 -12.58 -14.09
N GLN A 860 -18.47 -12.06 -14.75
CA GLN A 860 -18.55 -12.00 -16.21
C GLN A 860 -17.99 -10.68 -16.73
N ALA A 861 -17.60 -10.61 -18.01
CA ALA A 861 -17.05 -9.35 -18.55
C ALA A 861 -18.05 -8.18 -18.44
N THR A 862 -19.35 -8.46 -18.52
CA THR A 862 -20.43 -7.46 -18.42
C THR A 862 -20.59 -6.87 -17.01
N THR A 863 -20.15 -7.55 -15.95
CA THR A 863 -20.29 -7.02 -14.58
C THR A 863 -19.34 -5.85 -14.30
N PHE A 864 -18.24 -5.75 -15.05
CA PHE A 864 -17.22 -4.67 -14.99
C PHE A 864 -17.41 -3.58 -16.07
N MET A 865 -18.54 -3.59 -16.78
CA MET A 865 -18.88 -2.56 -17.76
C MET A 865 -19.62 -1.39 -17.12
N GLU A 866 -19.41 -0.19 -17.66
CA GLU A 866 -20.18 1.01 -17.35
C GLU A 866 -20.88 1.52 -18.62
N PRO A 867 -22.14 1.98 -18.50
CA PRO A 867 -22.90 2.48 -19.64
C PRO A 867 -22.29 3.81 -20.11
N VAL A 868 -22.11 3.95 -21.43
CA VAL A 868 -21.60 5.19 -22.02
C VAL A 868 -22.56 5.69 -23.07
N VAL A 869 -23.18 6.84 -22.81
CA VAL A 869 -24.08 7.49 -23.77
C VAL A 869 -23.24 8.11 -24.88
N VAL A 870 -23.51 7.72 -26.14
CA VAL A 870 -22.81 8.20 -27.33
C VAL A 870 -23.84 8.66 -28.36
N ASN A 871 -23.61 9.80 -29.00
CA ASN A 871 -24.46 10.30 -30.08
C ASN A 871 -24.35 9.42 -31.33
N GLU A 872 -25.39 9.40 -32.16
CA GLU A 872 -25.49 8.55 -33.37
C GLU A 872 -24.30 8.69 -34.33
N GLU A 873 -23.93 9.92 -34.68
CA GLU A 873 -22.80 10.20 -35.58
C GLU A 873 -21.48 9.70 -35.00
N ALA A 874 -21.27 9.89 -33.70
CA ALA A 874 -20.07 9.44 -32.99
C ALA A 874 -20.02 7.91 -32.86
N PHE A 875 -21.17 7.26 -32.74
CA PHE A 875 -21.27 5.80 -32.73
C PHE A 875 -20.91 5.22 -34.09
N LEU A 876 -21.49 5.73 -35.19
CA LEU A 876 -21.19 5.25 -36.55
C LEU A 876 -19.73 5.48 -36.94
N GLN A 877 -19.16 6.64 -36.57
CA GLN A 877 -17.73 6.90 -36.78
C GLN A 877 -16.84 5.90 -36.05
N ARG A 878 -17.10 5.63 -34.77
CA ARG A 878 -16.33 4.65 -33.97
C ARG A 878 -16.58 3.21 -34.42
N TRP A 879 -17.80 2.90 -34.84
CA TRP A 879 -18.18 1.59 -35.38
C TRP A 879 -17.40 1.29 -36.65
N ASN A 880 -17.36 2.22 -37.62
CA ASN A 880 -16.65 2.05 -38.89
C ASN A 880 -15.12 2.06 -38.70
N ALA A 881 -14.59 2.82 -37.74
CA ALA A 881 -13.16 2.84 -37.43
C ALA A 881 -12.63 1.51 -36.87
N LEU A 882 -13.52 0.68 -36.31
CA LEU A 882 -13.19 -0.62 -35.70
C LEU A 882 -13.43 -1.81 -36.66
N GLU A 883 -13.64 -1.56 -37.95
CA GLU A 883 -13.87 -2.58 -38.98
C GLU A 883 -12.55 -3.23 -39.46
N GLY A 884 -12.54 -4.56 -39.63
CA GLY A 884 -11.50 -5.27 -40.38
C GLY A 884 -10.20 -5.67 -39.65
N GLN A 885 -10.17 -5.65 -38.32
CA GLN A 885 -9.09 -6.24 -37.51
C GLN A 885 -9.68 -7.27 -36.54
N ASP A 886 -8.90 -8.20 -35.96
CA ASP A 886 -9.30 -9.27 -34.99
C ASP A 886 -10.08 -8.80 -33.71
N ARG A 887 -10.55 -7.56 -33.72
CA ARG A 887 -11.35 -6.79 -32.77
C ARG A 887 -12.87 -6.85 -33.01
N GLU A 888 -13.29 -7.35 -34.17
CA GLU A 888 -14.70 -7.61 -34.50
C GLU A 888 -15.06 -9.09 -34.26
N GLN A 889 -16.17 -9.32 -33.58
CA GLN A 889 -16.73 -10.65 -33.34
C GLN A 889 -18.19 -10.68 -33.79
N GLN A 890 -18.52 -11.60 -34.69
CA GLN A 890 -19.87 -11.80 -35.18
C GLN A 890 -20.30 -13.25 -35.01
N GLU A 891 -21.47 -13.48 -34.44
CA GLU A 891 -22.06 -14.82 -34.31
C GLU A 891 -23.58 -14.75 -34.49
N VAL A 892 -24.15 -15.75 -35.17
CA VAL A 892 -25.60 -15.90 -35.32
C VAL A 892 -26.06 -16.99 -34.36
N VAL A 893 -26.94 -16.62 -33.43
CA VAL A 893 -27.44 -17.51 -32.37
C VAL A 893 -28.93 -17.72 -32.55
N SER A 894 -29.37 -18.98 -32.62
CA SER A 894 -30.78 -19.35 -32.61
C SER A 894 -31.30 -19.37 -31.17
N ALA A 895 -32.35 -18.59 -30.89
CA ALA A 895 -32.99 -18.54 -29.57
C ALA A 895 -34.10 -19.60 -29.44
N THR A 896 -34.24 -20.19 -28.26
CA THR A 896 -35.23 -21.23 -27.94
C THR A 896 -36.67 -20.71 -27.95
N SER A 897 -36.87 -19.40 -27.69
CA SER A 897 -38.19 -18.74 -27.65
C SER A 897 -38.16 -17.34 -28.28
N LYS A 898 -39.32 -16.84 -28.72
CA LYS A 898 -39.46 -15.48 -29.28
C LYS A 898 -39.36 -14.45 -28.16
N LEU A 899 -38.18 -13.85 -28.02
CA LEU A 899 -37.89 -12.81 -27.04
C LEU A 899 -38.56 -11.48 -27.41
N ASP A 900 -39.22 -10.84 -26.43
CA ASP A 900 -39.81 -9.51 -26.59
C ASP A 900 -38.72 -8.44 -26.65
N PRO A 901 -38.76 -7.50 -27.62
CA PRO A 901 -37.71 -6.48 -27.79
C PRO A 901 -37.61 -5.51 -26.60
N THR A 902 -38.70 -5.34 -25.84
CA THR A 902 -38.74 -4.56 -24.60
C THR A 902 -37.99 -5.24 -23.45
N GLN A 903 -38.13 -6.57 -23.29
CA GLN A 903 -37.40 -7.32 -22.27
C GLN A 903 -35.89 -7.39 -22.58
N VAL A 904 -35.53 -7.54 -23.85
CA VAL A 904 -34.12 -7.51 -24.27
C VAL A 904 -33.49 -6.14 -23.99
N ARG A 905 -34.24 -5.05 -24.20
CA ARG A 905 -33.80 -3.68 -23.86
C ARG A 905 -33.59 -3.52 -22.36
N GLU A 906 -34.48 -4.06 -21.54
CA GLU A 906 -34.37 -4.04 -20.07
C GLU A 906 -33.16 -4.84 -19.57
N TRP A 907 -32.90 -6.02 -20.14
CA TRP A 907 -31.72 -6.82 -19.78
C TRP A 907 -30.40 -6.13 -20.15
N LEU A 908 -30.35 -5.50 -21.32
CA LEU A 908 -29.16 -4.79 -21.78
C LEU A 908 -28.89 -3.52 -20.95
N SER A 909 -29.93 -2.75 -20.62
CA SER A 909 -29.80 -1.48 -19.89
C SER A 909 -29.61 -1.67 -18.38
N THR A 910 -30.47 -2.44 -17.73
CA THR A 910 -30.49 -2.57 -16.26
C THR A 910 -29.47 -3.59 -15.75
N ASN A 911 -29.35 -4.74 -16.41
CA ASN A 911 -28.55 -5.87 -15.87
C ASN A 911 -27.13 -5.93 -16.43
N LEU A 912 -26.96 -5.59 -17.70
CA LEU A 912 -25.66 -5.68 -18.40
C LEU A 912 -24.94 -4.34 -18.53
N LYS A 913 -25.52 -3.26 -17.98
CA LYS A 913 -24.92 -1.92 -17.88
C LYS A 913 -24.51 -1.34 -19.25
N PHE A 914 -25.31 -1.58 -20.29
CA PHE A 914 -25.14 -0.93 -21.59
C PHE A 914 -26.02 0.32 -21.71
N ALA A 915 -25.49 1.38 -22.33
CA ALA A 915 -26.31 2.51 -22.77
C ALA A 915 -26.88 2.22 -24.15
N MET A 916 -28.20 2.39 -24.30
CA MET A 916 -28.87 2.33 -25.59
C MET A 916 -28.64 3.64 -26.36
N ILE A 917 -28.58 3.54 -27.69
CA ILE A 917 -28.43 4.71 -28.56
C ILE A 917 -29.77 4.93 -29.24
N ASP A 918 -30.53 5.91 -28.75
CA ASP A 918 -31.86 6.21 -29.27
C ASP A 918 -31.74 7.03 -30.56
N GLY A 919 -32.38 6.54 -31.63
CA GLY A 919 -32.61 7.22 -32.92
C GLY A 919 -31.99 6.57 -34.17
N LEU A 920 -31.07 5.61 -34.01
CA LEU A 920 -30.59 4.73 -35.11
C LEU A 920 -31.53 3.54 -35.41
N ASP A 921 -32.44 3.24 -34.49
CA ASP A 921 -33.29 2.05 -34.47
C ASP A 921 -34.70 2.29 -35.08
N SER A 922 -34.95 3.42 -35.74
CA SER A 922 -36.27 3.74 -36.35
C SER A 922 -36.48 3.18 -37.78
N GLN A 923 -35.47 2.57 -38.39
CA GLN A 923 -35.51 2.20 -39.82
C GLN A 923 -35.35 0.70 -40.14
N ALA A 924 -35.13 -0.19 -39.16
CA ALA A 924 -35.14 -1.64 -39.41
C ALA A 924 -35.65 -2.42 -38.19
N SER A 925 -36.69 -3.23 -38.40
CA SER A 925 -37.34 -4.04 -37.36
C SER A 925 -36.33 -4.90 -36.60
N GLY A 926 -36.09 -4.58 -35.31
CA GLY A 926 -35.36 -5.44 -34.39
C GLY A 926 -33.83 -5.30 -34.38
N SER A 927 -33.27 -4.18 -34.86
CA SER A 927 -31.87 -3.81 -34.56
C SER A 927 -31.82 -3.07 -33.22
N LEU A 928 -30.88 -3.43 -32.34
CA LEU A 928 -30.59 -2.75 -31.07
C LEU A 928 -29.10 -2.41 -31.02
N SER A 929 -28.78 -1.13 -30.85
CA SER A 929 -27.40 -0.64 -30.79
C SER A 929 -27.06 -0.14 -29.38
N CYS A 930 -25.94 -0.61 -28.83
CA CYS A 930 -25.55 -0.36 -27.45
C CYS A 930 -24.06 -0.03 -27.32
N ALA A 931 -23.70 0.82 -26.35
CA ALA A 931 -22.32 1.17 -26.04
C ALA A 931 -22.03 1.04 -24.54
N SER A 932 -20.85 0.51 -24.21
CA SER A 932 -20.34 0.44 -22.85
C SER A 932 -18.83 0.57 -22.83
N THR A 933 -18.26 0.79 -21.65
CA THR A 933 -16.82 0.79 -21.44
C THR A 933 -16.46 -0.17 -20.31
N PHE A 934 -15.54 -1.09 -20.61
CA PHE A 934 -14.99 -2.04 -19.65
C PHE A 934 -13.88 -1.37 -18.82
N ARG A 935 -13.98 -1.43 -17.49
CA ARG A 935 -13.00 -0.83 -16.57
C ARG A 935 -12.02 -1.87 -16.03
N THR A 936 -10.74 -1.55 -16.05
CA THR A 936 -9.69 -2.36 -15.39
C THR A 936 -9.01 -1.57 -14.27
N GLY A 937 -8.45 -2.28 -13.30
CA GLY A 937 -7.64 -1.74 -12.21
C GLY A 937 -6.20 -1.44 -12.61
N ALA A 938 -5.76 -1.87 -13.79
CA ALA A 938 -4.42 -1.56 -14.30
C ALA A 938 -4.31 -0.10 -14.75
N VAL A 939 -3.22 0.54 -14.34
CA VAL A 939 -2.88 1.90 -14.74
C VAL A 939 -2.10 1.84 -16.04
N GLY A 940 -2.57 2.54 -17.07
CA GLY A 940 -1.86 2.66 -18.34
C GLY A 940 -0.59 3.52 -18.21
N PRO A 941 0.27 3.57 -19.24
CA PRO A 941 1.51 4.36 -19.23
C PRO A 941 1.31 5.88 -19.04
N ASN A 942 0.08 6.38 -19.17
CA ASN A 942 -0.30 7.78 -18.99
C ASN A 942 -0.90 8.09 -17.59
N GLY A 943 -0.98 7.12 -16.69
CA GLY A 943 -1.55 7.31 -15.34
C GLY A 943 -3.07 7.13 -15.24
N ASP A 944 -3.78 6.98 -16.36
CA ASP A 944 -5.22 6.68 -16.38
C ASP A 944 -5.50 5.17 -16.25
N LYS A 945 -6.58 4.80 -15.54
CA LYS A 945 -7.07 3.42 -15.49
C LYS A 945 -7.44 2.96 -16.90
N LEU A 946 -6.87 1.84 -17.35
CA LEU A 946 -7.11 1.31 -18.69
C LEU A 946 -8.61 0.98 -18.85
N SER A 947 -9.26 1.68 -19.76
CA SER A 947 -10.68 1.50 -20.07
C SER A 947 -10.84 1.11 -21.54
N VAL A 948 -11.59 0.04 -21.80
CA VAL A 948 -11.78 -0.50 -23.14
C VAL A 948 -13.21 -0.24 -23.58
N GLY A 949 -13.39 0.62 -24.60
CA GLY A 949 -14.71 0.85 -25.21
C GLY A 949 -15.21 -0.40 -25.95
N CYS A 950 -16.48 -0.74 -25.76
CA CYS A 950 -17.19 -1.85 -26.38
C CYS A 950 -18.49 -1.35 -27.03
N LEU A 951 -18.68 -1.69 -28.30
CA LEU A 951 -19.88 -1.39 -29.08
C LEU A 951 -20.56 -2.70 -29.47
N VAL A 952 -21.87 -2.77 -29.30
CA VAL A 952 -22.67 -3.97 -29.58
C VAL A 952 -23.82 -3.60 -30.49
N ARG A 953 -24.04 -4.40 -31.53
CA ARG A 953 -25.23 -4.37 -32.37
C ARG A 953 -25.89 -5.74 -32.41
N LEU A 954 -27.15 -5.79 -32.05
CA LEU A 954 -28.00 -6.99 -32.05
C LEU A 954 -29.04 -6.83 -33.15
N GLU A 955 -29.00 -7.69 -34.18
CA GLU A 955 -29.94 -7.67 -35.29
C GLU A 955 -30.84 -8.92 -35.22
N ALA A 956 -32.15 -8.75 -35.11
CA ALA A 956 -33.11 -9.83 -35.25
C ALA A 956 -33.24 -10.22 -36.73
N SER A 957 -33.11 -11.52 -37.04
CA SER A 957 -33.34 -12.09 -38.37
C SER A 957 -34.63 -12.89 -38.40
N ASP A 958 -35.30 -12.97 -39.55
CA ASP A 958 -36.50 -13.79 -39.72
C ASP A 958 -36.17 -15.28 -39.45
N GLY A 959 -36.69 -15.82 -38.33
CA GLY A 959 -36.50 -17.22 -37.93
C GLY A 959 -35.96 -17.48 -36.51
N ASN A 960 -36.29 -16.66 -35.50
CA ASN A 960 -35.81 -16.78 -34.11
C ASN A 960 -34.27 -16.77 -33.96
N ALA A 961 -33.55 -16.23 -34.96
CA ALA A 961 -32.10 -16.11 -34.94
C ALA A 961 -31.70 -14.65 -34.71
N TYR A 962 -30.82 -14.41 -33.74
CA TYR A 962 -30.24 -13.12 -33.43
C TYR A 962 -28.79 -13.09 -33.91
N ARG A 963 -28.46 -12.09 -34.72
CA ARG A 963 -27.07 -11.82 -35.12
C ARG A 963 -26.48 -10.83 -34.13
N ILE A 964 -25.51 -11.31 -33.34
CA ILE A 964 -24.72 -10.49 -32.44
C ILE A 964 -23.47 -10.01 -33.19
N ARG A 965 -23.24 -8.70 -33.22
CA ARG A 965 -21.98 -8.09 -33.62
C ARG A 965 -21.40 -7.29 -32.46
N VAL A 966 -20.19 -7.62 -32.04
CA VAL A 966 -19.46 -6.88 -31.00
C VAL A 966 -18.16 -6.35 -31.60
N ARG A 967 -17.91 -5.06 -31.42
CA ARG A 967 -16.65 -4.38 -31.78
C ARG A 967 -16.08 -3.74 -30.53
N ALA A 968 -14.87 -4.13 -30.14
CA ALA A 968 -14.17 -3.53 -28.99
C ALA A 968 -12.72 -3.22 -29.35
N VAL A 969 -12.13 -2.24 -28.67
CA VAL A 969 -10.71 -1.88 -28.89
C VAL A 969 -9.77 -3.05 -28.58
N HIS A 970 -10.17 -3.94 -27.66
CA HIS A 970 -9.43 -5.14 -27.26
C HIS A 970 -10.18 -6.42 -27.67
N ARG A 971 -9.46 -7.39 -28.27
CA ARG A 971 -10.02 -8.67 -28.74
C ARG A 971 -10.72 -9.45 -27.63
N ASP A 972 -10.08 -9.58 -26.46
CA ASP A 972 -10.63 -10.41 -25.38
C ASP A 972 -11.96 -9.87 -24.84
N VAL A 973 -12.14 -8.54 -24.80
CA VAL A 973 -13.42 -7.92 -24.42
C VAL A 973 -14.50 -8.23 -25.47
N SER A 974 -14.15 -8.19 -26.77
CA SER A 974 -15.12 -8.53 -27.84
C SER A 974 -15.57 -10.00 -27.77
N VAL A 975 -14.64 -10.92 -27.51
CA VAL A 975 -14.94 -12.37 -27.39
C VAL A 975 -15.75 -12.65 -26.13
N ALA A 976 -15.38 -12.06 -24.99
CA ALA A 976 -16.06 -12.27 -23.72
C ALA A 976 -17.49 -11.71 -23.75
N THR A 977 -17.68 -10.49 -24.25
CA THR A 977 -19.00 -9.86 -24.39
C THR A 977 -19.91 -10.69 -25.30
N LYS A 978 -19.35 -11.20 -26.41
CA LYS A 978 -20.08 -12.11 -27.31
C LYS A 978 -20.48 -13.40 -26.60
N ASN A 979 -19.59 -14.02 -25.83
CA ASN A 979 -19.90 -15.24 -25.07
C ASN A 979 -20.98 -15.00 -24.01
N CYS A 980 -20.98 -13.84 -23.33
CA CYS A 980 -22.04 -13.46 -22.39
C CYS A 980 -23.40 -13.30 -23.09
N LEU A 981 -23.45 -12.58 -24.21
CA LEU A 981 -24.67 -12.40 -25.00
C LEU A 981 -25.18 -13.73 -25.57
N LYS A 982 -24.28 -14.62 -25.98
CA LYS A 982 -24.62 -15.98 -26.40
C LYS A 982 -25.26 -16.78 -25.27
N MET A 983 -24.70 -16.76 -24.06
CA MET A 983 -25.28 -17.46 -22.90
C MET A 983 -26.68 -16.95 -22.53
N LEU A 984 -26.97 -15.66 -22.75
CA LEU A 984 -28.29 -15.09 -22.53
C LEU A 984 -29.33 -15.54 -23.56
N LEU A 985 -28.91 -15.79 -24.80
CA LEU A 985 -29.79 -16.13 -25.92
C LEU A 985 -29.97 -17.64 -26.16
N GLN A 986 -29.03 -18.49 -25.70
CA GLN A 986 -29.02 -19.94 -25.97
C GLN A 986 -29.88 -20.80 -25.03
N VAL A 987 -30.49 -20.22 -24.00
CA VAL A 987 -31.26 -20.97 -22.98
C VAL A 987 -32.74 -20.70 -23.14
#